data_AF-G5GJX5-F1
#
_entry.id   AF-G5GJX5-F1
#
_cell.length_a   1.000
_cell.length_b   1.000
_cell.length_c   1.000
_cell.angle_alpha   90.00
_cell.angle_beta   90.00
_cell.angle_gamma   90.00
#
_symmetry.space_group_name_H-M   'P 1'
#
loop_
_entity.id
_entity.type
_entity.pdbx_description
1 polymer ?
#
loop_
_entity_poly.entity_id
_entity_poly.type
_entity_poly.pdbx_seq_one_letter_code
_entity_poly.pdbx_strand_id
1 'polypeptide(L)'
;MKNGKKILFLAMTVFLAAAKTVSVRSNIYAQTKTAVNEKGIWENKEGVWKYFDKEHKLVKGWMFEDPNWYYLDPLNGTMMIEWSDINGVRYYFDKKSEGIEGRMHTGWYRTLHGDWYFFDTRQGHGIGAMLTGWQWIDGYCYYFETMKGNDYGKLYISRKTPDGYDTNHDGRWIDYNDNSYKSLSYSIHYIEGKGILTKQTSDKSSNLDKSGLSKTLQSKGTGSSGSGSTGGSGKGGGLGSNGGSGNGGGSGNGRNNSIPGNSQNPQTQTNPESKPQQEQKPQSQPQPEQKPNLKPQPKPESQPKPEPQPQPQPKPDKIEKFEIDSSNIKKVYKTGEKLDLGGIKIKLIMSGSGDTVIEGWENCIYKGFISEPENGYIFKEGDIGQFRVVISITEDGVKHSGEFNLEVSKSEDENTNMEKIDIEVDGVSHTYYYRKYTSGSPDESFIVKGRDIAGKVKAIKNYKNPNEISAYYYVEDSQEIKGNIYGTADIGYADFYYSEIIKNKLPHGVNLDNDPYIYWHNIFVWDLEHNQGYDAVTSPTKNNYGAFKNASYVKNGSGYIIRGVITNVEVDGLLYAKGRILSAAGVYDKSNFLEIINSMSAYDKKTGVKRAVTSVKPYVYKTLYWDSSLSELKFSESAPDIDASKNKIKVSINDRSKYGQYEINIENLPEGIDTTENVLGIILKTGEGDYKSSGLEFIDNIWTENGRLAFSTEKRDGTNDRTFRRYTNLKGKKITSIIYLLSDHKKFIINNPDIYILKPLSSKHKAVITEKSSFIKTKGAKARFDTSQLPYTGVRLKALYLLDKDDEKQLIEGNDYTYSDNVLTVNDTENTMPGKYRIVFSDVNSTSGYTSYSLDFDFIEGNEELPEQSVKIIESEAAVEGFGYNVRLKVTYNQKEDVILKVEDNNTNSGSNSMYWVRASIGMLSKYKGKGKNDIYKVDVVSGATLTSKAIREAVRIAVGGEKGEEDDNDHGKNPGEEEDPSKHRIIEGESVVNQWAYTVKIKITYNVDTGKIIKIEDNGTDTGLPANAQFYNQSKAMFKRLAGKKRSELFSVDSVSGATLSSDAIRIAAYDALRDAGFN
;
A
#
# COMPACT_ATOMS: atom_id res chain seq x y z
N MET A 1 -28.86 31.28 50.04
CA MET A 1 -28.01 32.35 50.62
C MET A 1 -26.53 32.00 50.39
N LYS A 2 -25.64 32.98 50.52
CA LYS A 2 -24.16 32.93 50.71
C LYS A 2 -23.43 31.56 50.62
N ASN A 3 -22.40 31.54 49.76
CA ASN A 3 -21.01 31.09 49.98
C ASN A 3 -20.71 29.62 50.41
N GLY A 4 -19.54 29.02 50.14
CA GLY A 4 -18.46 29.46 49.23
C GLY A 4 -17.01 29.19 49.72
N LYS A 5 -16.38 28.12 49.20
CA LYS A 5 -14.92 27.87 49.01
C LYS A 5 -13.99 27.60 50.23
N LYS A 6 -12.93 26.77 49.96
CA LYS A 6 -11.64 26.55 50.68
C LYS A 6 -11.72 25.74 52.01
N ILE A 7 -10.70 25.00 52.50
CA ILE A 7 -9.36 24.48 52.08
C ILE A 7 -9.07 23.26 53.02
N LEU A 8 -8.60 22.05 52.66
CA LEU A 8 -7.38 21.51 51.98
C LEU A 8 -6.17 21.24 52.93
N PHE A 9 -5.59 20.01 52.84
CA PHE A 9 -4.37 19.45 53.51
C PHE A 9 -4.46 19.13 55.04
N LEU A 10 -3.73 18.17 55.65
CA LEU A 10 -2.59 17.28 55.26
C LEU A 10 -2.60 15.93 56.05
N ALA A 11 -1.84 14.90 55.58
CA ALA A 11 -1.26 13.67 56.24
C ALA A 11 -1.89 13.05 57.53
N MET A 12 -2.19 11.74 57.69
CA MET A 12 -1.53 10.45 57.34
C MET A 12 -0.67 9.83 58.48
N THR A 13 -1.18 8.77 59.16
CA THR A 13 -0.49 7.56 59.74
C THR A 13 -1.45 6.76 60.68
N VAL A 14 -1.36 5.45 60.98
CA VAL A 14 -0.98 4.21 60.21
C VAL A 14 -1.21 2.92 61.08
N PHE A 15 -1.18 1.70 60.49
CA PHE A 15 -1.34 0.31 61.06
C PHE A 15 -2.74 -0.12 61.63
N LEU A 16 -3.14 -1.42 61.71
CA LEU A 16 -3.15 -2.58 60.76
C LEU A 16 -3.91 -3.81 61.36
N ALA A 17 -4.35 -4.76 60.50
CA ALA A 17 -4.77 -6.17 60.79
C ALA A 17 -6.04 -6.41 61.67
N ALA A 18 -6.75 -7.55 61.67
CA ALA A 18 -7.09 -8.64 60.70
C ALA A 18 -8.21 -9.54 61.38
N ALA A 19 -8.77 -10.66 60.90
CA ALA A 19 -8.60 -11.53 59.73
C ALA A 19 -9.87 -12.41 59.45
N LYS A 20 -9.96 -13.00 58.24
CA LYS A 20 -10.62 -14.28 57.83
C LYS A 20 -11.96 -14.77 58.46
N THR A 21 -12.92 -15.10 57.59
CA THR A 21 -13.36 -16.49 57.29
C THR A 21 -14.29 -16.53 56.04
N VAL A 22 -14.50 -17.71 55.42
CA VAL A 22 -15.30 -17.90 54.18
C VAL A 22 -16.13 -19.20 54.22
N SER A 23 -17.43 -19.12 53.95
CA SER A 23 -18.32 -20.20 53.49
C SER A 23 -19.73 -19.65 53.16
N VAL A 24 -20.67 -20.46 52.66
CA VAL A 24 -20.90 -20.71 51.21
C VAL A 24 -22.32 -21.30 51.02
N ARG A 25 -23.07 -20.83 50.00
CA ARG A 25 -24.43 -21.32 49.56
C ARG A 25 -25.57 -21.08 50.59
N SER A 26 -26.86 -20.97 50.21
CA SER A 26 -27.52 -21.00 48.88
C SER A 26 -28.89 -20.27 48.86
N ASN A 27 -29.11 -19.49 47.79
CA ASN A 27 -30.33 -19.35 46.96
C ASN A 27 -31.78 -19.34 47.53
N ILE A 28 -32.50 -18.28 47.11
CA ILE A 28 -33.81 -18.27 46.40
C ILE A 28 -35.13 -18.01 47.16
N TYR A 29 -35.92 -17.08 46.56
CA TYR A 29 -37.31 -16.64 46.82
C TYR A 29 -37.60 -15.96 48.19
N ALA A 30 -38.47 -14.93 48.28
CA ALA A 30 -39.37 -14.34 47.28
C ALA A 30 -39.53 -12.80 47.37
N GLN A 31 -39.91 -12.19 46.23
CA GLN A 31 -40.60 -10.88 46.08
C GLN A 31 -40.03 -9.62 46.76
N THR A 32 -39.40 -8.76 45.94
CA THR A 32 -39.64 -7.31 46.00
C THR A 32 -40.26 -6.86 44.68
N LYS A 33 -41.47 -6.29 44.74
CA LYS A 33 -42.25 -5.83 43.58
C LYS A 33 -41.80 -4.43 43.16
N THR A 34 -40.68 -4.33 42.46
CA THR A 34 -40.10 -3.05 42.03
C THR A 34 -40.89 -2.45 40.85
N ALA A 35 -41.42 -1.25 41.01
CA ALA A 35 -42.10 -0.53 39.94
C ALA A 35 -41.10 0.32 39.14
N VAL A 36 -40.63 -0.19 37.99
CA VAL A 36 -39.89 0.60 36.99
C VAL A 36 -40.21 0.09 35.58
N ASN A 37 -40.71 0.98 34.72
CA ASN A 37 -40.44 1.12 33.27
C ASN A 37 -41.67 1.71 32.54
N GLU A 38 -41.44 2.78 31.77
CA GLU A 38 -42.44 3.38 30.88
C GLU A 38 -42.39 2.78 29.45
N LYS A 39 -41.56 1.75 29.26
CA LYS A 39 -41.44 0.95 28.04
C LYS A 39 -42.13 -0.42 28.20
N GLY A 40 -42.55 -1.01 27.09
CA GLY A 40 -42.99 -2.41 27.03
C GLY A 40 -41.85 -3.40 27.23
N ILE A 41 -42.19 -4.70 27.20
CA ILE A 41 -41.30 -5.80 27.55
C ILE A 41 -41.07 -6.76 26.37
N TRP A 42 -39.82 -7.16 26.19
CA TRP A 42 -39.43 -8.28 25.34
C TRP A 42 -39.50 -9.59 26.15
N GLU A 43 -40.23 -10.59 25.65
CA GLU A 43 -40.15 -11.98 26.12
C GLU A 43 -39.39 -12.84 25.10
N ASN A 44 -38.46 -13.68 25.56
CA ASN A 44 -37.94 -14.81 24.79
C ASN A 44 -38.48 -16.12 25.38
N LYS A 45 -39.02 -16.99 24.52
CA LYS A 45 -39.37 -18.37 24.87
C LYS A 45 -38.77 -19.29 23.80
N GLU A 46 -37.79 -20.11 24.20
CA GLU A 46 -37.11 -21.10 23.35
C GLU A 46 -36.49 -20.51 22.06
N GLY A 47 -35.97 -19.27 22.14
CA GLY A 47 -35.41 -18.55 20.99
C GLY A 47 -36.42 -17.64 20.27
N VAL A 48 -37.73 -17.85 20.48
CA VAL A 48 -38.79 -17.02 19.90
C VAL A 48 -38.96 -15.74 20.73
N TRP A 49 -38.56 -14.60 20.16
CA TRP A 49 -38.77 -13.27 20.74
C TRP A 49 -40.14 -12.69 20.38
N LYS A 50 -40.80 -12.04 21.35
CA LYS A 50 -42.04 -11.26 21.18
C LYS A 50 -41.99 -10.00 22.04
N TYR A 51 -42.69 -8.94 21.63
CA TYR A 51 -42.82 -7.72 22.42
C TYR A 51 -44.26 -7.49 22.88
N PHE A 52 -44.42 -7.09 24.14
CA PHE A 52 -45.69 -6.69 24.72
C PHE A 52 -45.61 -5.23 25.18
N ASP A 53 -46.65 -4.45 24.92
CA ASP A 53 -46.70 -3.06 25.36
C ASP A 53 -46.85 -2.92 26.89
N LYS A 54 -46.87 -1.67 27.37
CA LYS A 54 -47.11 -1.32 28.78
C LYS A 54 -48.41 -1.91 29.36
N GLU A 55 -49.41 -2.22 28.53
CA GLU A 55 -50.69 -2.82 28.88
C GLU A 55 -50.67 -4.36 28.73
N HIS A 56 -49.47 -4.93 28.51
CA HIS A 56 -49.19 -6.35 28.29
C HIS A 56 -49.91 -6.93 27.05
N LYS A 57 -50.18 -6.09 26.04
CA LYS A 57 -50.76 -6.51 24.75
C LYS A 57 -49.64 -6.82 23.76
N LEU A 58 -49.79 -7.92 23.03
CA LEU A 58 -48.83 -8.36 22.02
C LEU A 58 -48.76 -7.36 20.85
N VAL A 59 -47.59 -6.78 20.61
CA VAL A 59 -47.34 -5.84 19.50
C VAL A 59 -47.07 -6.62 18.21
N LYS A 60 -47.42 -6.01 17.07
CA LYS A 60 -47.40 -6.61 15.72
C LYS A 60 -47.03 -5.57 14.67
N GLY A 61 -46.40 -6.00 13.59
CA GLY A 61 -45.90 -5.15 12.52
C GLY A 61 -44.62 -4.41 12.89
N TRP A 62 -44.41 -3.25 12.29
CA TRP A 62 -43.26 -2.38 12.57
C TRP A 62 -43.29 -1.85 14.01
N MET A 63 -42.16 -1.97 14.70
CA MET A 63 -41.97 -1.48 16.06
C MET A 63 -40.68 -0.66 16.15
N PHE A 64 -40.75 0.51 16.80
CA PHE A 64 -39.59 1.36 17.05
C PHE A 64 -39.24 1.37 18.54
N GLU A 65 -38.01 0.98 18.85
CA GLU A 65 -37.38 1.14 20.15
C GLU A 65 -36.08 1.93 19.94
N ASP A 66 -36.23 3.26 20.02
CA ASP A 66 -35.21 4.28 19.77
C ASP A 66 -33.79 3.87 20.21
N PRO A 67 -32.78 3.81 19.30
CA PRO A 67 -32.80 4.22 17.88
C PRO A 67 -33.18 3.11 16.87
N ASN A 68 -33.64 1.95 17.32
CA ASN A 68 -33.74 0.73 16.50
C ASN A 68 -35.17 0.46 16.01
N TRP A 69 -35.30 -0.01 14.77
CA TRP A 69 -36.54 -0.60 14.25
C TRP A 69 -36.48 -2.13 14.31
N TYR A 70 -37.63 -2.75 14.53
CA TYR A 70 -37.87 -4.18 14.52
C TYR A 70 -39.17 -4.46 13.73
N TYR A 71 -39.35 -5.69 13.26
CA TYR A 71 -40.62 -6.13 12.70
C TYR A 71 -41.11 -7.40 13.39
N LEU A 72 -42.36 -7.36 13.85
CA LEU A 72 -43.04 -8.46 14.52
C LEU A 72 -44.10 -9.03 13.59
N ASP A 73 -44.12 -10.35 13.39
CA ASP A 73 -45.03 -11.03 12.48
C ASP A 73 -46.51 -10.64 12.72
N PRO A 74 -47.25 -10.14 11.72
CA PRO A 74 -48.64 -9.70 11.87
C PRO A 74 -49.62 -10.81 12.30
N LEU A 75 -49.30 -12.09 12.12
CA LEU A 75 -50.18 -13.20 12.49
C LEU A 75 -50.00 -13.58 13.97
N ASN A 76 -48.76 -13.72 14.43
CA ASN A 76 -48.41 -14.35 15.71
C ASN A 76 -47.48 -13.52 16.63
N GLY A 77 -46.98 -12.36 16.17
CA GLY A 77 -46.18 -11.40 16.94
C GLY A 77 -44.73 -11.81 17.23
N THR A 78 -44.19 -12.77 16.48
CA THR A 78 -42.77 -13.19 16.57
C THR A 78 -41.86 -12.20 15.86
N MET A 79 -40.74 -11.86 16.47
CA MET A 79 -39.71 -11.00 15.87
C MET A 79 -39.06 -11.66 14.64
N MET A 80 -38.96 -10.91 13.54
CA MET A 80 -38.23 -11.35 12.34
C MET A 80 -36.72 -11.20 12.52
N ILE A 81 -35.98 -12.12 11.90
CA ILE A 81 -34.53 -12.08 11.70
C ILE A 81 -34.23 -12.43 10.23
N GLU A 82 -33.02 -12.11 9.78
CA GLU A 82 -32.56 -12.23 8.39
C GLU A 82 -33.43 -11.47 7.37
N TRP A 83 -33.50 -11.98 6.14
CA TRP A 83 -34.19 -11.36 5.01
C TRP A 83 -35.72 -11.42 5.18
N SER A 84 -36.39 -10.31 4.89
CA SER A 84 -37.87 -10.24 4.90
C SER A 84 -38.40 -9.31 3.81
N ASP A 85 -39.32 -9.81 2.99
CA ASP A 85 -40.05 -9.02 1.99
C ASP A 85 -41.38 -8.53 2.61
N ILE A 86 -41.41 -7.27 3.03
CA ILE A 86 -42.54 -6.63 3.73
C ILE A 86 -43.22 -5.66 2.75
N ASN A 87 -44.49 -5.90 2.43
CA ASN A 87 -45.28 -5.11 1.47
C ASN A 87 -44.59 -4.91 0.10
N GLY A 88 -43.80 -5.89 -0.35
CA GLY A 88 -43.05 -5.85 -1.61
C GLY A 88 -41.69 -5.14 -1.55
N VAL A 89 -41.32 -4.58 -0.39
CA VAL A 89 -40.02 -3.97 -0.12
C VAL A 89 -39.17 -4.94 0.70
N ARG A 90 -37.89 -5.11 0.33
CA ARG A 90 -36.98 -6.03 1.01
C ARG A 90 -36.21 -5.34 2.13
N TYR A 91 -36.17 -5.99 3.29
CA TYR A 91 -35.44 -5.58 4.49
C TYR A 91 -34.53 -6.71 4.96
N TYR A 92 -33.57 -6.39 5.81
CA TYR A 92 -32.78 -7.36 6.57
C TYR A 92 -32.81 -7.01 8.05
N PHE A 93 -32.94 -8.02 8.90
CA PHE A 93 -32.95 -7.90 10.35
C PHE A 93 -31.79 -8.71 10.94
N ASP A 94 -30.95 -8.08 11.76
CA ASP A 94 -29.69 -8.66 12.23
C ASP A 94 -29.90 -9.95 13.03
N LYS A 95 -29.05 -10.96 12.79
CA LYS A 95 -28.91 -12.07 13.75
C LYS A 95 -28.15 -11.63 14.99
N LYS A 96 -28.27 -12.41 16.05
CA LYS A 96 -27.43 -12.33 17.25
C LYS A 96 -25.91 -12.42 16.99
N SER A 97 -25.50 -13.01 15.87
CA SER A 97 -24.10 -13.05 15.41
C SER A 97 -23.64 -11.77 14.71
N GLU A 98 -24.56 -10.88 14.34
CA GLU A 98 -24.33 -9.68 13.53
C GLU A 98 -24.52 -8.39 14.36
N GLY A 99 -25.23 -8.47 15.49
CA GLY A 99 -25.32 -7.37 16.45
C GLY A 99 -26.50 -7.52 17.41
N ILE A 100 -27.45 -6.59 17.33
CA ILE A 100 -28.68 -6.59 18.12
C ILE A 100 -29.71 -7.46 17.39
N GLU A 101 -29.99 -8.64 17.92
CA GLU A 101 -30.91 -9.62 17.31
C GLU A 101 -32.27 -8.99 16.96
N GLY A 102 -32.69 -9.11 15.70
CA GLY A 102 -33.94 -8.56 15.15
C GLY A 102 -33.93 -7.08 14.80
N ARG A 103 -32.83 -6.35 15.00
CA ARG A 103 -32.70 -4.95 14.57
C ARG A 103 -32.69 -4.86 13.05
N MET A 104 -33.52 -3.98 12.50
CA MET A 104 -33.51 -3.63 11.07
C MET A 104 -32.17 -2.99 10.69
N HIS A 105 -31.49 -3.56 9.70
CA HIS A 105 -30.19 -3.06 9.23
C HIS A 105 -30.35 -1.83 8.33
N THR A 106 -29.37 -0.92 8.36
CA THR A 106 -29.33 0.29 7.54
C THR A 106 -27.90 0.56 7.06
N GLY A 107 -27.76 1.07 5.84
CA GLY A 107 -26.47 1.31 5.19
C GLY A 107 -25.92 0.05 4.52
N TRP A 108 -24.58 -0.03 4.43
CA TRP A 108 -23.88 -1.15 3.82
C TRP A 108 -24.08 -2.45 4.60
N TYR A 109 -24.42 -3.53 3.89
CA TYR A 109 -24.50 -4.89 4.41
C TYR A 109 -23.70 -5.84 3.53
N ARG A 110 -23.12 -6.88 4.14
CA ARG A 110 -22.36 -7.91 3.44
C ARG A 110 -22.75 -9.29 3.96
N THR A 111 -23.10 -10.21 3.05
CA THR A 111 -23.41 -11.60 3.41
C THR A 111 -22.14 -12.37 3.79
N LEU A 112 -22.33 -13.52 4.45
CA LEU A 112 -21.25 -14.48 4.74
C LEU A 112 -20.52 -14.98 3.47
N HIS A 113 -21.17 -14.97 2.31
CA HIS A 113 -20.58 -15.33 1.02
C HIS A 113 -19.87 -14.15 0.33
N GLY A 114 -19.93 -12.96 0.92
CA GLY A 114 -19.23 -11.77 0.47
C GLY A 114 -20.03 -10.85 -0.46
N ASP A 115 -21.27 -11.20 -0.81
CA ASP A 115 -22.18 -10.33 -1.58
C ASP A 115 -22.47 -9.05 -0.79
N TRP A 116 -22.45 -7.89 -1.46
CA TRP A 116 -22.75 -6.59 -0.86
C TRP A 116 -24.14 -6.09 -1.26
N TYR A 117 -24.81 -5.46 -0.30
CA TYR A 117 -26.11 -4.81 -0.43
C TYR A 117 -26.07 -3.44 0.25
N PHE A 118 -27.02 -2.56 -0.06
CA PHE A 118 -27.22 -1.31 0.65
C PHE A 118 -28.69 -1.12 1.03
N PHE A 119 -28.94 -0.82 2.30
CA PHE A 119 -30.25 -0.49 2.85
C PHE A 119 -30.31 1.01 3.13
N ASP A 120 -31.42 1.66 2.79
CA ASP A 120 -31.51 3.12 2.83
C ASP A 120 -31.28 3.71 4.24
N THR A 121 -30.46 4.76 4.35
CA THR A 121 -30.21 5.51 5.59
C THR A 121 -31.01 6.82 5.68
N ARG A 122 -31.75 7.18 4.61
CA ARG A 122 -32.55 8.40 4.54
C ARG A 122 -33.76 8.32 5.48
N GLN A 123 -33.89 9.32 6.34
CA GLN A 123 -35.00 9.43 7.29
C GLN A 123 -36.34 9.64 6.56
N GLY A 124 -37.35 8.84 6.89
CA GLY A 124 -38.68 8.89 6.28
C GLY A 124 -39.21 7.52 5.84
N HIS A 125 -40.18 7.51 4.92
CA HIS A 125 -40.91 6.33 4.43
C HIS A 125 -40.10 5.38 3.53
N GLY A 126 -38.81 5.17 3.83
CA GLY A 126 -37.91 4.29 3.08
C GLY A 126 -36.70 3.77 3.85
N ILE A 127 -36.47 4.24 5.09
CA ILE A 127 -35.33 3.79 5.90
C ILE A 127 -35.31 2.26 6.05
N GLY A 128 -34.12 1.65 5.89
CA GLY A 128 -33.93 0.20 5.91
C GLY A 128 -34.39 -0.55 4.65
N ALA A 129 -34.97 0.11 3.65
CA ALA A 129 -35.34 -0.55 2.39
C ALA A 129 -34.08 -0.88 1.56
N MET A 130 -33.99 -2.10 1.04
CA MET A 130 -32.91 -2.53 0.14
C MET A 130 -32.97 -1.75 -1.18
N LEU A 131 -31.86 -1.14 -1.59
CA LEU A 131 -31.76 -0.39 -2.83
C LEU A 131 -31.38 -1.28 -4.02
N THR A 132 -31.79 -0.84 -5.21
CA THR A 132 -31.49 -1.47 -6.50
C THR A 132 -31.16 -0.43 -7.57
N GLY A 133 -30.47 -0.82 -8.64
CA GLY A 133 -30.06 0.05 -9.74
C GLY A 133 -28.92 0.99 -9.38
N TRP A 134 -28.77 2.06 -10.17
CA TRP A 134 -27.78 3.10 -9.93
C TRP A 134 -28.08 3.92 -8.68
N GLN A 135 -27.16 3.93 -7.72
CA GLN A 135 -27.24 4.69 -6.49
C GLN A 135 -25.96 5.52 -6.28
N TRP A 136 -26.12 6.76 -5.81
CA TRP A 136 -25.00 7.56 -5.34
C TRP A 136 -24.91 7.43 -3.81
N ILE A 137 -23.75 7.03 -3.29
CA ILE A 137 -23.51 6.78 -1.87
C ILE A 137 -22.14 7.39 -1.50
N ASP A 138 -22.10 8.24 -0.49
CA ASP A 138 -20.91 8.98 -0.03
C ASP A 138 -20.13 9.68 -1.17
N GLY A 139 -20.86 10.17 -2.18
CA GLY A 139 -20.31 10.83 -3.36
C GLY A 139 -19.87 9.92 -4.51
N TYR A 140 -19.84 8.60 -4.34
CA TYR A 140 -19.51 7.64 -5.41
C TYR A 140 -20.76 7.02 -6.04
N CYS A 141 -20.69 6.60 -7.32
CA CYS A 141 -21.78 5.93 -8.03
C CYS A 141 -21.60 4.39 -8.04
N TYR A 142 -22.63 3.64 -7.68
CA TYR A 142 -22.67 2.18 -7.54
C TYR A 142 -23.89 1.59 -8.27
N TYR A 143 -23.80 0.37 -8.79
CA TYR A 143 -24.95 -0.34 -9.39
C TYR A 143 -25.30 -1.61 -8.61
N PHE A 144 -26.55 -1.70 -8.16
CA PHE A 144 -27.11 -2.89 -7.51
C PHE A 144 -28.07 -3.60 -8.46
N GLU A 145 -28.09 -4.93 -8.47
CA GLU A 145 -28.94 -5.74 -9.37
C GLU A 145 -30.43 -5.37 -9.27
N THR A 146 -31.06 -5.18 -10.43
CA THR A 146 -32.49 -4.86 -10.58
C THR A 146 -33.33 -6.06 -11.00
N MET A 147 -32.73 -7.09 -11.61
CA MET A 147 -33.44 -8.28 -12.06
C MET A 147 -33.86 -9.14 -10.86
N LYS A 148 -35.16 -9.48 -10.78
CA LYS A 148 -35.69 -10.34 -9.72
C LYS A 148 -35.16 -11.77 -9.91
N GLY A 149 -34.33 -12.23 -8.97
CA GLY A 149 -33.68 -13.53 -8.97
C GLY A 149 -32.71 -13.65 -7.78
N ASN A 150 -31.83 -14.67 -7.80
CA ASN A 150 -30.88 -14.94 -6.69
C ASN A 150 -29.91 -13.78 -6.40
N ASP A 151 -29.60 -12.96 -7.41
CA ASP A 151 -28.69 -11.82 -7.29
C ASP A 151 -29.42 -10.47 -7.01
N TYR A 152 -30.75 -10.45 -6.90
CA TYR A 152 -31.53 -9.22 -6.75
C TYR A 152 -31.08 -8.34 -5.57
N GLY A 153 -30.65 -7.11 -5.85
CA GLY A 153 -30.09 -6.17 -4.87
C GLY A 153 -28.58 -6.25 -4.65
N LYS A 154 -27.86 -7.21 -5.25
CA LYS A 154 -26.41 -7.33 -5.07
C LYS A 154 -25.64 -6.25 -5.82
N LEU A 155 -24.60 -5.71 -5.20
CA LEU A 155 -23.65 -4.79 -5.81
C LEU A 155 -22.86 -5.46 -6.95
N TYR A 156 -22.76 -4.79 -8.09
CA TYR A 156 -21.84 -5.15 -9.17
C TYR A 156 -20.42 -4.73 -8.78
N ILE A 157 -19.48 -5.69 -8.74
CA ILE A 157 -18.07 -5.48 -8.38
C ILE A 157 -17.19 -6.11 -9.47
N SER A 158 -16.16 -5.39 -9.91
CA SER A 158 -15.19 -5.82 -10.94
C SER A 158 -15.86 -6.36 -12.23
N ARG A 159 -17.08 -5.91 -12.55
CA ARG A 159 -17.87 -6.43 -13.67
C ARG A 159 -18.68 -5.33 -14.36
N LYS A 160 -19.02 -5.56 -15.63
CA LYS A 160 -19.85 -4.65 -16.43
C LYS A 160 -21.32 -4.73 -16.00
N THR A 161 -22.00 -3.60 -15.91
CA THR A 161 -23.43 -3.49 -15.57
C THR A 161 -24.32 -3.90 -16.76
N PRO A 162 -25.62 -4.19 -16.56
CA PRO A 162 -26.51 -4.61 -17.65
C PRO A 162 -26.67 -3.57 -18.77
N ASP A 163 -26.48 -2.29 -18.43
CA ASP A 163 -26.48 -1.13 -19.33
C ASP A 163 -25.08 -0.74 -19.85
N GLY A 164 -24.04 -1.53 -19.54
CA GLY A 164 -22.76 -1.52 -20.24
C GLY A 164 -21.60 -0.76 -19.57
N TYR A 165 -21.79 -0.17 -18.39
CA TYR A 165 -20.74 0.57 -17.66
C TYR A 165 -19.85 -0.35 -16.83
N ASP A 166 -18.58 0.00 -16.62
CA ASP A 166 -17.65 -0.82 -15.86
C ASP A 166 -17.59 -0.43 -14.37
N THR A 167 -17.40 -1.42 -13.50
CA THR A 167 -17.22 -1.22 -12.06
C THR A 167 -15.84 -1.68 -11.60
N ASN A 168 -15.22 -0.95 -10.66
CA ASN A 168 -13.95 -1.35 -10.04
C ASN A 168 -14.15 -2.41 -8.94
N HIS A 169 -13.07 -2.75 -8.21
CA HIS A 169 -13.09 -3.70 -7.10
C HIS A 169 -13.86 -3.23 -5.85
N ASP A 170 -14.24 -1.94 -5.77
CA ASP A 170 -15.17 -1.43 -4.76
C ASP A 170 -16.64 -1.42 -5.24
N GLY A 171 -16.89 -1.82 -6.50
CA GLY A 171 -18.18 -1.71 -7.17
C GLY A 171 -18.55 -0.29 -7.62
N ARG A 172 -17.59 0.64 -7.65
CA ARG A 172 -17.78 2.02 -8.12
C ARG A 172 -17.70 2.08 -9.64
N TRP A 173 -18.57 2.87 -10.27
CA TRP A 173 -18.50 3.15 -11.71
C TRP A 173 -17.19 3.85 -12.08
N ILE A 174 -16.53 3.30 -13.09
CA ILE A 174 -15.31 3.81 -13.71
C ILE A 174 -15.46 3.97 -15.23
N ASP A 175 -14.74 4.94 -15.78
CA ASP A 175 -14.50 5.06 -17.22
C ASP A 175 -13.01 4.89 -17.50
N TYR A 176 -12.64 4.03 -18.46
CA TYR A 176 -11.25 3.84 -18.88
C TYR A 176 -10.75 5.04 -19.69
N ASN A 177 -9.50 5.46 -19.45
CA ASN A 177 -8.92 6.64 -20.13
C ASN A 177 -8.45 6.34 -21.58
N ASP A 178 -8.56 5.09 -22.03
CA ASP A 178 -8.31 4.61 -23.38
C ASP A 178 -9.26 3.44 -23.68
N ASN A 179 -9.67 3.27 -24.93
CA ASN A 179 -10.63 2.24 -25.35
C ASN A 179 -10.04 0.82 -25.44
N SER A 180 -8.80 0.61 -25.00
CA SER A 180 -8.24 -0.74 -24.83
C SER A 180 -8.55 -1.31 -23.43
N TYR A 181 -9.14 -2.51 -23.41
CA TYR A 181 -9.38 -3.34 -22.21
C TYR A 181 -8.08 -3.85 -21.54
N LYS A 182 -6.94 -3.22 -21.85
CA LYS A 182 -5.61 -3.45 -21.29
C LYS A 182 -5.03 -2.18 -20.63
N SER A 183 -5.71 -1.04 -20.71
CA SER A 183 -5.29 0.20 -20.06
C SER A 183 -5.67 0.19 -18.58
N LEU A 184 -4.67 0.12 -17.71
CA LEU A 184 -4.84 0.10 -16.24
C LEU A 184 -5.02 1.51 -15.64
N SER A 185 -5.47 2.50 -16.43
CA SER A 185 -5.84 3.82 -15.92
C SER A 185 -7.30 4.13 -16.24
N TYR A 186 -8.05 4.44 -15.18
CA TYR A 186 -9.46 4.77 -15.23
C TYR A 186 -9.73 6.00 -14.34
N SER A 187 -10.80 6.72 -14.66
CA SER A 187 -11.40 7.73 -13.79
C SER A 187 -12.53 7.09 -12.97
N ILE A 188 -12.76 7.58 -11.74
CA ILE A 188 -13.86 7.12 -10.88
C ILE A 188 -14.94 8.20 -10.84
N HIS A 189 -16.20 7.80 -11.01
CA HIS A 189 -17.34 8.71 -10.87
C HIS A 189 -17.57 9.10 -9.40
N TYR A 190 -16.95 10.22 -9.00
CA TYR A 190 -17.06 10.83 -7.68
C TYR A 190 -17.51 12.29 -7.77
N ILE A 191 -18.48 12.66 -6.93
CA ILE A 191 -18.97 14.02 -6.75
C ILE A 191 -19.20 14.23 -5.25
N GLU A 192 -18.44 15.12 -4.63
CA GLU A 192 -18.52 15.38 -3.18
C GLU A 192 -19.93 15.77 -2.73
N GLY A 193 -20.38 15.21 -1.61
CA GLY A 193 -21.71 15.43 -1.04
C GLY A 193 -22.89 14.84 -1.83
N LYS A 194 -22.66 14.16 -2.98
CA LYS A 194 -23.74 13.62 -3.80
C LYS A 194 -24.26 12.27 -3.29
N GLY A 195 -25.58 12.18 -3.15
CA GLY A 195 -26.29 10.92 -2.90
C GLY A 195 -26.62 10.68 -1.42
N ILE A 196 -26.63 9.41 -1.03
CA ILE A 196 -26.93 8.97 0.34
C ILE A 196 -25.65 9.04 1.16
N LEU A 197 -25.68 9.76 2.28
CA LEU A 197 -24.54 9.88 3.19
C LEU A 197 -24.65 8.82 4.30
N THR A 198 -23.58 8.07 4.53
CA THR A 198 -23.52 7.04 5.59
C THR A 198 -23.06 7.60 6.94
N LYS A 199 -22.42 8.78 6.94
CA LYS A 199 -22.00 9.49 8.15
C LYS A 199 -22.81 10.77 8.35
N GLN A 200 -23.51 10.85 9.49
CA GLN A 200 -24.12 12.09 9.99
C GLN A 200 -23.01 13.00 10.55
N THR A 201 -22.89 14.23 10.03
CA THR A 201 -22.02 15.26 10.61
C THR A 201 -22.68 15.86 11.86
N SER A 202 -22.08 15.62 13.03
CA SER A 202 -22.61 16.03 14.34
C SER A 202 -22.30 17.50 14.66
N ASP A 203 -22.99 18.42 13.98
CA ASP A 203 -22.92 19.84 14.29
C ASP A 203 -23.99 20.32 15.28
N LYS A 204 -23.65 21.37 16.03
CA LYS A 204 -24.38 21.80 17.23
C LYS A 204 -25.66 22.55 16.91
N SER A 205 -26.71 22.31 17.68
CA SER A 205 -27.89 23.18 17.70
C SER A 205 -27.55 24.59 18.22
N SER A 206 -27.92 25.61 17.47
CA SER A 206 -28.18 26.95 18.02
C SER A 206 -29.46 27.49 17.39
N ASN A 207 -30.40 27.94 18.22
CA ASN A 207 -31.70 28.43 17.77
C ASN A 207 -31.57 29.80 17.08
N LEU A 208 -32.38 30.03 16.06
CA LEU A 208 -32.97 31.34 15.78
C LEU A 208 -34.30 31.15 15.04
N ASP A 209 -35.28 31.99 15.35
CA ASP A 209 -36.70 31.72 15.10
C ASP A 209 -37.21 32.08 13.70
N LYS A 210 -38.41 31.55 13.40
CA LYS A 210 -39.11 31.73 12.11
C LYS A 210 -39.76 33.11 12.00
N SER A 211 -39.41 33.87 10.95
CA SER A 211 -40.36 34.79 10.31
C SER A 211 -39.95 35.14 8.86
N GLY A 212 -40.84 34.93 7.88
CA GLY A 212 -40.72 35.49 6.53
C GLY A 212 -40.31 34.52 5.41
N LEU A 213 -41.23 33.70 4.91
CA LEU A 213 -41.05 32.98 3.62
C LEU A 213 -41.53 33.85 2.44
N SER A 214 -40.75 33.93 1.35
CA SER A 214 -41.09 33.26 0.07
C SER A 214 -40.10 33.58 -1.08
N LYS A 215 -39.94 32.62 -2.01
CA LYS A 215 -39.25 32.69 -3.33
C LYS A 215 -37.70 32.87 -3.23
N THR A 216 -36.83 32.11 -3.92
CA THR A 216 -36.86 31.63 -5.33
C THR A 216 -36.02 30.33 -5.52
N LEU A 217 -36.01 29.77 -6.74
CA LEU A 217 -35.30 28.56 -7.25
C LEU A 217 -33.77 28.55 -7.01
N GLN A 218 -33.00 27.44 -6.95
CA GLN A 218 -33.03 26.03 -7.45
C GLN A 218 -32.20 25.74 -8.74
N SER A 219 -31.06 25.06 -8.57
CA SER A 219 -30.26 24.28 -9.55
C SER A 219 -29.33 23.31 -8.75
N LYS A 220 -28.88 22.09 -9.15
CA LYS A 220 -28.49 21.43 -10.42
C LYS A 220 -27.21 21.99 -11.08
N GLY A 221 -26.31 21.18 -11.68
CA GLY A 221 -26.18 19.72 -11.66
C GLY A 221 -25.56 19.06 -12.92
N THR A 222 -24.24 18.82 -12.91
CA THR A 222 -23.45 17.73 -13.58
C THR A 222 -23.43 17.49 -15.12
N GLY A 223 -22.21 17.33 -15.67
CA GLY A 223 -21.85 16.47 -16.84
C GLY A 223 -21.97 17.09 -18.26
N SER A 224 -21.49 16.46 -19.35
CA SER A 224 -20.40 15.47 -19.57
C SER A 224 -20.12 15.26 -21.09
N SER A 225 -18.91 14.82 -21.46
CA SER A 225 -18.50 13.96 -22.63
C SER A 225 -19.14 14.03 -24.06
N GLY A 226 -18.26 14.18 -25.07
CA GLY A 226 -18.32 13.52 -26.42
C GLY A 226 -18.93 14.31 -27.61
N SER A 227 -18.98 13.83 -28.88
CA SER A 227 -18.08 12.98 -29.74
C SER A 227 -18.86 12.56 -31.03
N GLY A 228 -18.34 12.39 -32.26
CA GLY A 228 -17.01 12.53 -32.91
C GLY A 228 -17.03 11.99 -34.38
N SER A 229 -15.88 11.91 -35.09
CA SER A 229 -15.69 11.35 -36.49
C SER A 229 -16.28 12.16 -37.67
N THR A 230 -15.87 12.07 -38.96
CA THR A 230 -14.88 11.21 -39.71
C THR A 230 -14.35 11.87 -41.01
N GLY A 231 -13.08 11.62 -41.41
CA GLY A 231 -12.55 11.60 -42.81
C GLY A 231 -12.24 12.95 -43.52
N GLY A 232 -11.30 13.04 -44.50
CA GLY A 232 -10.28 12.09 -45.00
C GLY A 232 -9.60 12.51 -46.34
N SER A 233 -8.54 11.78 -46.76
CA SER A 233 -7.85 11.77 -48.10
C SER A 233 -6.55 12.58 -48.31
N GLY A 234 -5.53 11.93 -48.92
CA GLY A 234 -4.29 12.54 -49.44
C GLY A 234 -3.29 11.49 -49.99
N LYS A 235 -2.71 11.71 -51.18
CA LYS A 235 -1.70 10.83 -51.85
C LYS A 235 -0.28 11.43 -51.68
N GLY A 236 0.84 10.72 -51.83
CA GLY A 236 1.12 9.30 -52.13
C GLY A 236 2.54 9.12 -52.72
N GLY A 237 3.05 7.89 -52.82
CA GLY A 237 4.36 7.56 -53.43
C GLY A 237 5.02 6.32 -52.83
N GLY A 238 5.84 5.58 -53.60
CA GLY A 238 6.55 4.38 -53.12
C GLY A 238 7.29 3.62 -54.22
N LEU A 239 8.12 2.62 -53.85
CA LEU A 239 8.82 1.68 -54.74
C LEU A 239 9.49 0.54 -53.93
N GLY A 240 9.57 -0.68 -54.49
CA GLY A 240 10.69 -1.61 -54.22
C GLY A 240 10.53 -2.76 -53.21
N SER A 241 10.48 -3.98 -53.75
CA SER A 241 10.62 -5.34 -53.18
C SER A 241 11.87 -5.59 -52.28
N ASN A 242 12.11 -6.74 -51.61
CA ASN A 242 11.61 -8.12 -51.78
C ASN A 242 11.88 -9.06 -50.54
N GLY A 243 11.18 -10.20 -50.42
CA GLY A 243 11.45 -11.35 -49.50
C GLY A 243 10.92 -11.21 -48.05
N GLY A 244 10.42 -12.24 -47.32
CA GLY A 244 10.31 -13.70 -47.55
C GLY A 244 11.38 -14.49 -46.77
N SER A 245 11.13 -15.46 -45.87
CA SER A 245 9.91 -16.19 -45.40
C SER A 245 9.98 -16.35 -43.85
N GLY A 246 9.06 -16.94 -43.05
CA GLY A 246 8.20 -18.14 -43.21
C GLY A 246 9.01 -19.43 -42.97
N ASN A 247 8.65 -20.38 -42.10
CA ASN A 247 7.40 -20.62 -41.37
C ASN A 247 7.63 -21.46 -40.06
N GLY A 248 6.58 -21.91 -39.36
CA GLY A 248 6.65 -22.84 -38.20
C GLY A 248 7.11 -24.28 -38.57
N GLY A 249 6.98 -25.33 -37.75
CA GLY A 249 6.26 -25.59 -36.49
C GLY A 249 5.84 -27.08 -36.44
N GLY A 250 5.53 -27.68 -35.28
CA GLY A 250 5.04 -29.08 -35.20
C GLY A 250 5.59 -29.93 -34.05
N SER A 251 5.09 -31.17 -33.89
CA SER A 251 5.35 -32.06 -32.74
C SER A 251 5.09 -33.54 -33.05
N GLY A 252 5.74 -34.47 -32.32
CA GLY A 252 5.21 -35.82 -32.05
C GLY A 252 6.14 -37.04 -32.27
N ASN A 253 6.24 -37.90 -31.25
CA ASN A 253 6.68 -39.33 -31.24
C ASN A 253 8.13 -39.68 -31.68
N GLY A 254 8.79 -40.75 -31.18
CA GLY A 254 8.49 -41.64 -30.04
C GLY A 254 9.15 -43.04 -30.12
N ARG A 255 9.41 -43.66 -28.94
CA ARG A 255 9.74 -45.09 -28.63
C ARG A 255 11.21 -45.61 -28.55
N ASN A 256 11.51 -46.15 -27.36
CA ASN A 256 12.16 -47.43 -27.01
C ASN A 256 13.70 -47.67 -27.01
N ASN A 257 14.16 -48.04 -25.80
CA ASN A 257 15.15 -49.09 -25.41
C ASN A 257 16.55 -49.16 -26.05
N SER A 258 17.58 -49.20 -25.18
CA SER A 258 18.28 -50.46 -24.82
C SER A 258 19.27 -50.29 -23.64
N ILE A 259 19.50 -51.37 -22.89
CA ILE A 259 20.64 -51.54 -21.97
C ILE A 259 21.50 -52.69 -22.52
N PRO A 260 22.83 -52.54 -22.53
CA PRO A 260 23.70 -53.66 -22.17
C PRO A 260 24.78 -53.21 -21.16
N GLY A 261 25.52 -54.17 -20.58
CA GLY A 261 26.65 -53.83 -19.72
C GLY A 261 27.72 -54.92 -19.62
N ASN A 262 28.85 -54.50 -19.04
CA ASN A 262 29.93 -55.28 -18.42
C ASN A 262 31.12 -55.77 -19.29
N SER A 263 32.30 -55.86 -18.63
CA SER A 263 33.60 -56.42 -19.07
C SER A 263 34.39 -55.61 -20.14
N GLN A 264 35.72 -55.40 -20.08
CA GLN A 264 36.81 -56.06 -19.33
C GLN A 264 37.91 -55.08 -18.79
N ASN A 265 38.87 -55.61 -18.03
CA ASN A 265 40.12 -55.00 -17.50
C ASN A 265 41.31 -55.27 -18.48
N PRO A 266 42.50 -54.59 -18.38
CA PRO A 266 43.58 -55.09 -17.49
C PRO A 266 44.60 -54.07 -16.89
N GLN A 267 44.94 -54.30 -15.62
CA GLN A 267 46.29 -54.37 -14.96
C GLN A 267 47.55 -53.87 -15.74
N THR A 268 48.42 -52.94 -15.28
CA THR A 268 49.27 -52.74 -14.05
C THR A 268 50.69 -53.35 -14.07
N GLN A 269 51.73 -52.56 -13.72
CA GLN A 269 52.93 -52.84 -12.86
C GLN A 269 53.91 -51.63 -12.89
N THR A 270 54.32 -50.95 -11.80
CA THR A 270 55.40 -51.20 -10.77
C THR A 270 56.84 -51.20 -11.33
N ASN A 271 57.92 -50.75 -10.66
CA ASN A 271 58.27 -50.51 -9.22
C ASN A 271 59.54 -49.56 -9.17
N PRO A 272 60.33 -49.34 -8.07
CA PRO A 272 60.15 -49.32 -6.59
C PRO A 272 60.67 -47.93 -6.01
N GLU A 273 61.28 -47.63 -4.83
CA GLU A 273 61.36 -48.16 -3.44
C GLU A 273 61.89 -47.10 -2.41
N SER A 274 61.67 -47.34 -1.10
CA SER A 274 62.52 -46.95 0.08
C SER A 274 62.61 -45.47 0.57
N LYS A 275 63.05 -45.27 1.84
CA LYS A 275 63.07 -44.00 2.63
C LYS A 275 64.46 -43.69 3.23
N PRO A 276 64.75 -42.46 3.74
CA PRO A 276 64.82 -42.31 5.22
C PRO A 276 64.46 -40.93 5.85
N GLN A 277 64.07 -40.97 7.14
CA GLN A 277 64.25 -39.97 8.23
C GLN A 277 63.70 -38.51 8.14
N GLN A 278 64.09 -37.67 9.12
CA GLN A 278 63.28 -36.59 9.75
C GLN A 278 64.14 -35.34 10.12
N GLU A 279 63.54 -34.34 10.79
CA GLU A 279 64.08 -33.01 11.20
C GLU A 279 64.08 -31.93 10.09
N GLN A 280 64.01 -30.60 10.36
CA GLN A 280 64.11 -29.84 11.63
C GLN A 280 63.20 -28.57 11.63
N LYS A 281 63.14 -27.82 12.75
CA LYS A 281 62.42 -26.53 12.95
C LYS A 281 63.46 -25.40 13.18
N PRO A 282 63.13 -24.09 13.11
CA PRO A 282 63.04 -23.31 14.37
C PRO A 282 62.13 -22.03 14.35
N GLN A 283 62.22 -21.24 15.43
CA GLN A 283 61.36 -20.14 15.89
C GLN A 283 61.71 -18.73 15.35
N SER A 284 60.91 -17.73 15.74
CA SER A 284 61.42 -16.49 16.36
C SER A 284 60.42 -15.89 17.37
N GLN A 285 60.87 -14.98 18.23
CA GLN A 285 60.18 -14.48 19.45
C GLN A 285 60.59 -13.02 19.71
N PRO A 286 59.96 -12.28 20.66
CA PRO A 286 60.79 -11.66 21.71
C PRO A 286 60.16 -11.65 23.13
N GLN A 287 60.80 -10.94 24.05
CA GLN A 287 60.88 -11.21 25.50
C GLN A 287 60.56 -9.96 26.36
N PRO A 288 60.66 -10.05 27.69
CA PRO A 288 61.44 -9.02 28.41
C PRO A 288 62.56 -9.57 29.33
N GLU A 289 63.46 -8.65 29.73
CA GLU A 289 64.73 -8.80 30.45
C GLU A 289 64.63 -9.40 31.89
N GLN A 290 65.67 -9.65 32.71
CA GLN A 290 67.05 -9.09 32.84
C GLN A 290 67.95 -10.18 33.54
N LYS A 291 69.14 -10.58 33.03
CA LYS A 291 70.54 -10.07 33.26
C LYS A 291 71.20 -10.49 34.62
N PRO A 292 72.55 -10.56 34.77
CA PRO A 292 73.50 -11.39 33.98
C PRO A 292 74.71 -12.03 34.74
N ASN A 293 75.19 -13.19 34.26
CA ASN A 293 76.60 -13.54 33.92
C ASN A 293 77.79 -13.20 34.87
N LEU A 294 78.62 -14.20 35.28
CA LEU A 294 80.07 -14.31 34.88
C LEU A 294 80.85 -15.57 35.41
N LYS A 295 81.99 -15.83 34.75
CA LYS A 295 83.03 -16.89 34.93
C LYS A 295 84.02 -16.60 36.11
N PRO A 296 85.08 -17.42 36.41
CA PRO A 296 85.48 -18.79 36.00
C PRO A 296 85.90 -19.75 37.18
N GLN A 297 86.41 -20.95 36.87
CA GLN A 297 87.13 -21.86 37.81
C GLN A 297 88.48 -21.29 38.33
N PRO A 298 89.00 -21.82 39.45
CA PRO A 298 90.17 -22.73 39.33
C PRO A 298 90.11 -24.04 40.16
N LYS A 299 91.15 -24.88 39.97
CA LYS A 299 91.47 -26.23 40.52
C LYS A 299 91.99 -26.21 42.00
N PRO A 300 92.31 -27.36 42.67
CA PRO A 300 92.05 -28.80 42.36
C PRO A 300 91.60 -29.73 43.54
N GLU A 301 91.22 -30.97 43.18
CA GLU A 301 91.44 -32.28 43.89
C GLU A 301 91.05 -32.53 45.37
N SER A 302 90.13 -33.50 45.58
CA SER A 302 90.47 -34.81 46.20
C SER A 302 89.37 -35.89 46.02
N GLN A 303 89.80 -37.14 45.80
CA GLN A 303 89.08 -38.45 45.89
C GLN A 303 87.69 -38.67 45.23
N PRO A 304 87.52 -39.73 44.40
CA PRO A 304 86.21 -40.24 43.98
C PRO A 304 85.72 -41.43 44.85
N LYS A 305 84.40 -41.49 45.10
CA LYS A 305 83.69 -42.67 45.62
C LYS A 305 82.50 -42.96 44.70
N PRO A 306 82.42 -44.14 44.05
CA PRO A 306 81.27 -44.47 43.20
C PRO A 306 80.05 -44.82 44.06
N GLU A 307 78.97 -44.07 43.87
CA GLU A 307 77.64 -44.39 44.41
C GLU A 307 76.76 -45.09 43.34
N PRO A 308 75.61 -45.71 43.70
CA PRO A 308 75.21 -46.99 43.12
C PRO A 308 74.86 -47.04 41.63
N GLN A 309 74.87 -48.27 41.10
CA GLN A 309 74.29 -48.65 39.82
C GLN A 309 72.80 -48.24 39.74
N PRO A 310 72.27 -47.95 38.53
CA PRO A 310 70.86 -47.61 38.35
C PRO A 310 69.96 -48.76 38.80
N GLN A 311 68.95 -48.43 39.60
CA GLN A 311 67.80 -49.32 39.81
C GLN A 311 67.06 -49.52 38.48
N PRO A 312 66.44 -50.70 38.25
CA PRO A 312 65.67 -50.93 37.05
C PRO A 312 64.50 -49.94 36.98
N GLN A 313 64.25 -49.39 35.78
CA GLN A 313 63.02 -48.64 35.54
C GLN A 313 61.80 -49.54 35.82
N PRO A 314 60.71 -49.01 36.40
CA PRO A 314 59.45 -49.74 36.39
C PRO A 314 59.06 -50.07 34.95
N LYS A 315 58.57 -51.29 34.71
CA LYS A 315 57.95 -51.60 33.42
C LYS A 315 56.79 -50.61 33.19
N PRO A 316 56.56 -50.13 31.96
CA PRO A 316 55.32 -49.43 31.67
C PRO A 316 54.15 -50.36 31.96
N ASP A 317 53.12 -49.84 32.62
CA ASP A 317 51.91 -50.59 32.91
C ASP A 317 51.25 -51.01 31.60
N LYS A 318 50.92 -52.30 31.49
CA LYS A 318 50.20 -52.85 30.35
C LYS A 318 48.81 -53.27 30.77
N ILE A 319 47.83 -53.08 29.91
CA ILE A 319 46.54 -53.75 30.06
C ILE A 319 46.79 -55.26 29.93
N GLU A 320 46.57 -56.04 30.99
CA GLU A 320 46.60 -57.51 30.89
C GLU A 320 45.25 -58.01 30.35
N LYS A 321 44.17 -57.43 30.88
CA LYS A 321 42.77 -57.70 30.52
C LYS A 321 41.95 -56.45 30.84
N PHE A 322 40.79 -56.30 30.23
CA PHE A 322 39.73 -55.45 30.78
C PHE A 322 38.43 -56.22 30.94
N GLU A 323 37.57 -55.74 31.83
CA GLU A 323 36.27 -56.30 32.13
C GLU A 323 35.18 -55.26 31.86
N ILE A 324 34.12 -55.69 31.16
CA ILE A 324 33.00 -54.82 30.78
C ILE A 324 31.89 -54.98 31.81
N ASP A 325 31.63 -53.93 32.58
CA ASP A 325 30.34 -53.76 33.24
C ASP A 325 29.38 -53.04 32.29
N SER A 326 28.36 -53.78 31.86
CA SER A 326 27.29 -53.31 30.99
C SER A 326 25.92 -53.30 31.70
N SER A 327 25.91 -53.29 33.04
CA SER A 327 24.67 -53.23 33.85
C SER A 327 23.83 -52.00 33.56
N ASN A 328 24.48 -50.85 33.33
CA ASN A 328 23.84 -49.57 33.01
C ASN A 328 23.59 -49.36 31.50
N ILE A 329 23.79 -50.40 30.67
CA ILE A 329 23.45 -50.38 29.23
C ILE A 329 22.08 -51.00 29.02
N LYS A 330 21.23 -50.32 28.25
CA LYS A 330 19.93 -50.82 27.79
C LYS A 330 20.09 -52.23 27.18
N LYS A 331 19.40 -53.23 27.73
CA LYS A 331 19.58 -54.64 27.33
C LYS A 331 18.71 -55.10 26.17
N VAL A 332 17.56 -54.46 25.98
CA VAL A 332 16.61 -54.78 24.90
C VAL A 332 16.50 -53.58 23.98
N TYR A 333 16.66 -53.80 22.69
CA TYR A 333 16.49 -52.83 21.61
C TYR A 333 15.39 -53.27 20.64
N LYS A 334 14.94 -52.32 19.81
CA LYS A 334 14.06 -52.56 18.65
C LYS A 334 14.79 -52.23 17.36
N THR A 335 14.35 -52.83 16.26
CA THR A 335 14.77 -52.41 14.91
C THR A 335 14.52 -50.91 14.70
N GLY A 336 15.46 -50.22 14.06
CA GLY A 336 15.45 -48.76 13.90
C GLY A 336 16.00 -47.96 15.09
N GLU A 337 16.16 -48.54 16.28
CA GLU A 337 16.85 -47.88 17.40
C GLU A 337 18.37 -47.82 17.19
N LYS A 338 19.02 -46.87 17.87
CA LYS A 338 20.48 -46.72 17.91
C LYS A 338 21.07 -47.40 19.14
N LEU A 339 22.16 -48.13 18.97
CA LEU A 339 23.03 -48.60 20.06
C LEU A 339 23.54 -47.39 20.86
N ASP A 340 23.34 -47.41 22.18
CA ASP A 340 23.91 -46.44 23.11
C ASP A 340 24.80 -47.15 24.16
N LEU A 341 26.07 -46.76 24.18
CA LEU A 341 27.09 -47.19 25.12
C LEU A 341 27.37 -46.15 26.23
N GLY A 342 26.63 -45.03 26.29
CA GLY A 342 26.89 -43.90 27.18
C GLY A 342 27.00 -44.27 28.67
N GLY A 343 26.31 -45.32 29.13
CA GLY A 343 26.39 -45.85 30.50
C GLY A 343 27.46 -46.92 30.76
N ILE A 344 28.33 -47.25 29.79
CA ILE A 344 29.28 -48.36 29.91
C ILE A 344 30.33 -48.09 31.00
N LYS A 345 30.79 -49.15 31.67
CA LYS A 345 31.95 -49.09 32.55
C LYS A 345 32.98 -50.16 32.12
N ILE A 346 34.23 -49.75 31.98
CA ILE A 346 35.34 -50.62 31.61
C ILE A 346 36.37 -50.61 32.73
N LYS A 347 36.60 -51.76 33.35
CA LYS A 347 37.65 -51.95 34.36
C LYS A 347 38.89 -52.51 33.69
N LEU A 348 39.96 -51.70 33.61
CA LEU A 348 41.28 -52.13 33.18
C LEU A 348 41.98 -52.85 34.33
N ILE A 349 42.56 -54.02 34.05
CA ILE A 349 43.45 -54.75 34.96
C ILE A 349 44.88 -54.51 34.46
N MET A 350 45.65 -53.75 35.24
CA MET A 350 46.97 -53.23 34.86
C MET A 350 48.09 -54.01 35.53
N SER A 351 49.17 -54.29 34.80
CA SER A 351 50.32 -55.09 35.28
C SER A 351 51.20 -54.42 36.37
N GLY A 352 50.77 -53.33 37.01
CA GLY A 352 51.59 -52.57 37.97
C GLY A 352 50.86 -51.48 38.78
N SER A 353 50.24 -50.49 38.13
CA SER A 353 49.62 -49.33 38.80
C SER A 353 48.25 -49.56 39.46
N GLY A 354 47.71 -50.79 39.36
CA GLY A 354 46.43 -51.17 39.93
C GLY A 354 45.24 -50.91 39.01
N ASP A 355 44.10 -51.51 39.36
CA ASP A 355 42.92 -51.52 38.51
C ASP A 355 42.31 -50.13 38.32
N THR A 356 42.06 -49.74 37.07
CA THR A 356 41.47 -48.43 36.72
C THR A 356 40.09 -48.62 36.10
N VAL A 357 39.08 -47.89 36.57
CA VAL A 357 37.74 -47.89 35.98
C VAL A 357 37.56 -46.65 35.09
N ILE A 358 37.13 -46.87 33.85
CA ILE A 358 36.66 -45.84 32.92
C ILE A 358 35.13 -45.91 32.92
N GLU A 359 34.46 -44.78 33.16
CA GLU A 359 33.00 -44.68 33.09
C GLU A 359 32.58 -43.76 31.93
N GLY A 360 31.62 -44.21 31.12
CA GLY A 360 31.07 -43.48 29.98
C GLY A 360 31.86 -43.63 28.68
N TRP A 361 31.14 -43.85 27.58
CA TRP A 361 31.76 -44.19 26.29
C TRP A 361 32.67 -43.11 25.70
N GLU A 362 32.39 -41.83 25.94
CA GLU A 362 33.28 -40.74 25.51
C GLU A 362 34.68 -40.87 26.12
N ASN A 363 34.77 -41.21 27.41
CA ASN A 363 36.03 -41.45 28.09
C ASN A 363 36.75 -42.71 27.57
N CYS A 364 35.99 -43.73 27.13
CA CYS A 364 36.55 -44.89 26.45
C CYS A 364 37.16 -44.52 25.08
N ILE A 365 36.47 -43.69 24.28
CA ILE A 365 37.00 -43.19 22.99
C ILE A 365 38.30 -42.39 23.22
N TYR A 366 38.33 -41.49 24.21
CA TYR A 366 39.56 -40.75 24.59
C TYR A 366 40.73 -41.65 25.02
N LYS A 367 40.46 -42.91 25.38
CA LYS A 367 41.46 -43.93 25.71
C LYS A 367 41.78 -44.89 24.54
N GLY A 368 41.20 -44.70 23.36
CA GLY A 368 41.46 -45.51 22.17
C GLY A 368 40.61 -46.78 22.07
N PHE A 369 39.50 -46.88 22.82
CA PHE A 369 38.54 -47.96 22.64
C PHE A 369 37.67 -47.76 21.40
N ILE A 370 37.37 -48.87 20.72
CA ILE A 370 36.42 -48.96 19.60
C ILE A 370 35.37 -50.03 19.90
N SER A 371 34.19 -49.93 19.29
CA SER A 371 33.15 -50.95 19.36
C SER A 371 32.79 -51.47 17.97
N GLU A 372 32.46 -52.75 17.90
CA GLU A 372 31.98 -53.46 16.72
C GLU A 372 30.59 -54.04 17.09
N PRO A 373 29.46 -53.46 16.60
CA PRO A 373 29.38 -52.26 15.76
C PRO A 373 29.65 -50.95 16.55
N GLU A 374 29.83 -49.85 15.82
CA GLU A 374 30.08 -48.52 16.39
C GLU A 374 28.90 -48.01 17.25
N ASN A 375 29.20 -47.23 18.30
CA ASN A 375 28.18 -46.55 19.08
C ASN A 375 27.34 -45.62 18.19
N GLY A 376 26.01 -45.69 18.31
CA GLY A 376 25.07 -45.05 17.40
C GLY A 376 24.63 -45.89 16.19
N TYR A 377 25.14 -47.12 16.03
CA TYR A 377 24.68 -48.09 15.01
C TYR A 377 23.16 -48.31 15.09
N ILE A 378 22.50 -48.31 13.93
CA ILE A 378 21.04 -48.51 13.80
C ILE A 378 20.75 -49.98 13.53
N PHE A 379 20.01 -50.63 14.43
CA PHE A 379 19.59 -52.03 14.31
C PHE A 379 18.61 -52.27 13.16
N LYS A 380 18.72 -53.41 12.48
CA LYS A 380 17.97 -53.79 11.27
C LYS A 380 17.25 -55.13 11.46
N GLU A 381 16.37 -55.50 10.53
CA GLU A 381 15.64 -56.78 10.60
C GLU A 381 16.56 -58.02 10.67
N GLY A 382 17.72 -57.96 10.01
CA GLY A 382 18.75 -59.02 10.10
C GLY A 382 19.50 -59.10 11.44
N ASP A 383 19.31 -58.12 12.34
CA ASP A 383 19.95 -58.05 13.66
C ASP A 383 19.06 -58.66 14.77
N ILE A 384 17.83 -59.08 14.46
CA ILE A 384 16.83 -59.57 15.42
C ILE A 384 17.28 -60.88 16.11
N GLY A 385 17.13 -60.94 17.43
CA GLY A 385 17.56 -62.04 18.29
C GLY A 385 18.61 -61.59 19.31
N GLN A 386 19.54 -62.48 19.65
CA GLN A 386 20.70 -62.13 20.47
C GLN A 386 21.77 -61.46 19.61
N PHE A 387 22.03 -60.18 19.85
CA PHE A 387 23.00 -59.37 19.11
C PHE A 387 24.26 -59.13 19.95
N ARG A 388 25.43 -59.42 19.38
CA ARG A 388 26.73 -59.36 20.06
C ARG A 388 27.41 -58.02 19.81
N VAL A 389 27.74 -57.28 20.88
CA VAL A 389 28.58 -56.09 20.83
C VAL A 389 29.97 -56.44 21.35
N VAL A 390 31.00 -56.20 20.54
CA VAL A 390 32.40 -56.34 20.93
C VAL A 390 32.98 -54.95 21.19
N ILE A 391 33.64 -54.77 22.33
CA ILE A 391 34.46 -53.60 22.63
C ILE A 391 35.93 -54.05 22.58
N SER A 392 36.82 -53.20 22.05
CA SER A 392 38.25 -53.52 22.00
C SER A 392 39.15 -52.30 22.03
N ILE A 393 40.42 -52.53 22.39
CA ILE A 393 41.53 -51.57 22.38
C ILE A 393 42.77 -52.29 21.85
N THR A 394 43.67 -51.57 21.18
CA THR A 394 44.96 -52.12 20.71
C THR A 394 46.10 -51.31 21.32
N GLU A 395 46.91 -51.95 22.15
CA GLU A 395 48.07 -51.36 22.84
C GLU A 395 49.33 -52.19 22.50
N ASP A 396 50.44 -51.53 22.14
CA ASP A 396 51.68 -52.18 21.64
C ASP A 396 51.49 -53.25 20.55
N GLY A 397 50.40 -53.16 19.77
CA GLY A 397 50.04 -54.12 18.73
C GLY A 397 49.23 -55.34 19.20
N VAL A 398 48.91 -55.43 20.49
CA VAL A 398 48.05 -56.48 21.07
C VAL A 398 46.61 -55.96 21.12
N LYS A 399 45.66 -56.61 20.43
CA LYS A 399 44.23 -56.30 20.53
C LYS A 399 43.64 -57.02 21.75
N HIS A 400 43.23 -56.26 22.76
CA HIS A 400 42.41 -56.75 23.86
C HIS A 400 40.93 -56.51 23.51
N SER A 401 40.06 -57.48 23.78
CA SER A 401 38.63 -57.38 23.48
C SER A 401 37.78 -58.04 24.55
N GLY A 402 36.62 -57.46 24.82
CA GLY A 402 35.53 -58.06 25.60
C GLY A 402 34.22 -57.91 24.84
N GLU A 403 33.21 -58.67 25.24
CA GLU A 403 31.91 -58.68 24.56
C GLU A 403 30.75 -58.78 25.55
N PHE A 404 29.59 -58.34 25.11
CA PHE A 404 28.32 -58.60 25.78
C PHE A 404 27.21 -58.70 24.74
N ASN A 405 26.15 -59.42 25.10
CA ASN A 405 24.97 -59.55 24.24
C ASN A 405 23.87 -58.55 24.64
N LEU A 406 23.08 -58.22 23.64
CA LEU A 406 21.84 -57.46 23.68
C LEU A 406 20.73 -58.32 23.07
N GLU A 407 19.48 -58.01 23.38
CA GLU A 407 18.33 -58.59 22.70
C GLU A 407 17.72 -57.55 21.74
N VAL A 408 17.69 -57.86 20.45
CA VAL A 408 17.06 -57.01 19.43
C VAL A 408 15.71 -57.64 19.05
N SER A 409 14.65 -56.89 19.25
CA SER A 409 13.28 -57.28 18.94
C SER A 409 12.78 -56.57 17.68
N LYS A 410 11.79 -57.17 16.99
CA LYS A 410 11.13 -56.49 15.87
C LYS A 410 10.36 -55.27 16.40
N SER A 411 10.53 -54.11 15.78
CA SER A 411 9.81 -52.90 16.18
C SER A 411 8.31 -53.05 15.88
N GLU A 412 7.47 -52.59 16.82
CA GLU A 412 6.02 -52.52 16.61
C GLU A 412 5.67 -51.63 15.42
N ASP A 413 6.47 -50.59 15.15
CA ASP A 413 6.27 -49.68 14.02
C ASP A 413 6.40 -50.39 12.66
N GLU A 414 7.06 -51.55 12.53
CA GLU A 414 7.13 -52.27 11.25
C GLU A 414 5.77 -52.82 10.80
N ASN A 415 4.81 -52.99 11.70
CA ASN A 415 3.41 -53.27 11.36
C ASN A 415 2.59 -51.96 11.24
N THR A 416 3.13 -50.96 10.53
CA THR A 416 2.46 -49.66 10.30
C THR A 416 2.37 -49.38 8.80
N ASN A 417 1.18 -49.07 8.29
CA ASN A 417 0.94 -48.77 6.87
C ASN A 417 0.69 -47.27 6.61
N MET A 418 1.30 -46.43 7.44
CA MET A 418 1.28 -44.97 7.41
C MET A 418 2.71 -44.45 7.60
N GLU A 419 3.05 -43.34 6.96
CA GLU A 419 4.30 -42.63 7.19
C GLU A 419 4.28 -41.95 8.57
N LYS A 420 5.45 -41.56 9.10
CA LYS A 420 5.59 -40.90 10.41
C LYS A 420 6.28 -39.54 10.27
N ILE A 421 5.76 -38.53 10.97
CA ILE A 421 6.46 -37.25 11.23
C ILE A 421 6.55 -36.99 12.74
N ASP A 422 7.73 -36.59 13.19
CA ASP A 422 7.95 -36.03 14.53
C ASP A 422 7.93 -34.50 14.47
N ILE A 423 7.09 -33.89 15.30
CA ILE A 423 6.89 -32.43 15.36
C ILE A 423 7.34 -31.95 16.75
N GLU A 424 8.37 -31.10 16.78
CA GLU A 424 8.98 -30.61 18.02
C GLU A 424 8.34 -29.29 18.46
N VAL A 425 7.84 -29.25 19.70
CA VAL A 425 7.30 -28.04 20.36
C VAL A 425 7.80 -28.02 21.81
N ASP A 426 8.33 -26.89 22.28
CA ASP A 426 8.94 -26.76 23.62
C ASP A 426 10.02 -27.82 23.94
N GLY A 427 10.71 -28.33 22.91
CA GLY A 427 11.68 -29.42 23.00
C GLY A 427 11.07 -30.82 23.15
N VAL A 428 9.74 -30.94 23.20
CA VAL A 428 9.00 -32.20 23.24
C VAL A 428 8.70 -32.66 21.81
N SER A 429 8.99 -33.92 21.49
CA SER A 429 8.63 -34.53 20.21
C SER A 429 7.21 -35.09 20.25
N HIS A 430 6.37 -34.63 19.33
CA HIS A 430 5.01 -35.12 19.10
C HIS A 430 4.98 -35.99 17.84
N THR A 431 4.81 -37.30 18.00
CA THR A 431 4.71 -38.25 16.88
C THR A 431 3.30 -38.23 16.25
N TYR A 432 3.23 -37.90 14.96
CA TYR A 432 2.04 -38.05 14.13
C TYR A 432 2.29 -39.11 13.03
N TYR A 433 1.31 -39.96 12.77
CA TYR A 433 1.29 -40.88 11.64
C TYR A 433 0.38 -40.32 10.55
N TYR A 434 0.76 -40.43 9.27
CA TYR A 434 -0.01 -39.89 8.14
C TYR A 434 0.02 -40.77 6.89
N ARG A 435 -0.96 -40.61 6.00
CA ARG A 435 -0.94 -41.21 4.66
C ARG A 435 -1.54 -40.22 3.66
N LYS A 436 -0.85 -40.00 2.53
CA LYS A 436 -1.38 -39.19 1.42
C LYS A 436 -2.61 -39.87 0.83
N TYR A 437 -3.67 -39.12 0.53
CA TYR A 437 -4.86 -39.69 -0.12
C TYR A 437 -4.58 -40.02 -1.59
N THR A 438 -5.02 -41.20 -2.03
CA THR A 438 -4.99 -41.62 -3.44
C THR A 438 -6.37 -42.08 -3.88
N SER A 439 -6.92 -41.46 -4.92
CA SER A 439 -8.25 -41.80 -5.44
C SER A 439 -8.25 -43.18 -6.12
N GLY A 440 -8.96 -44.15 -5.54
CA GLY A 440 -9.14 -45.47 -6.15
C GLY A 440 -8.97 -46.67 -5.21
N SER A 441 -8.61 -46.47 -3.95
CA SER A 441 -8.53 -47.54 -2.94
C SER A 441 -9.86 -47.70 -2.19
N PRO A 442 -10.69 -48.74 -2.45
CA PRO A 442 -11.95 -48.93 -1.72
C PRO A 442 -11.76 -49.49 -0.30
N ASP A 443 -10.74 -50.35 -0.09
CA ASP A 443 -10.53 -51.11 1.14
C ASP A 443 -9.21 -50.73 1.83
N GLU A 444 -9.04 -49.44 2.16
CA GLU A 444 -7.82 -48.93 2.79
C GLU A 444 -7.83 -49.15 4.31
N SER A 445 -7.19 -50.23 4.78
CA SER A 445 -6.89 -50.41 6.21
C SER A 445 -5.90 -49.35 6.72
N PHE A 446 -6.04 -48.97 7.99
CA PHE A 446 -5.12 -48.05 8.66
C PHE A 446 -4.53 -48.75 9.87
N ILE A 447 -3.25 -49.11 9.79
CA ILE A 447 -2.56 -49.89 10.81
C ILE A 447 -1.42 -49.04 11.36
N VAL A 448 -1.36 -48.88 12.68
CA VAL A 448 -0.28 -48.18 13.39
C VAL A 448 0.14 -49.02 14.60
N LYS A 449 1.43 -49.33 14.71
CA LYS A 449 1.99 -50.23 15.74
C LYS A 449 1.26 -51.60 15.78
N GLY A 450 0.93 -52.15 14.62
CA GLY A 450 0.19 -53.42 14.47
C GLY A 450 -1.29 -53.39 14.88
N ARG A 451 -1.86 -52.23 15.20
CA ARG A 451 -3.28 -52.07 15.57
C ARG A 451 -4.04 -51.41 14.42
N ASP A 452 -5.20 -51.95 14.06
CA ASP A 452 -6.16 -51.22 13.21
C ASP A 452 -6.68 -50.00 13.99
N ILE A 453 -6.61 -48.84 13.34
CA ILE A 453 -6.98 -47.54 13.87
C ILE A 453 -8.03 -46.83 12.99
N ALA A 454 -8.65 -47.50 12.02
CA ALA A 454 -9.55 -46.87 11.05
C ALA A 454 -10.64 -45.99 11.71
N GLY A 455 -11.24 -46.44 12.82
CA GLY A 455 -12.22 -45.67 13.61
C GLY A 455 -11.65 -44.50 14.45
N LYS A 456 -10.36 -44.20 14.33
CA LYS A 456 -9.63 -43.10 15.00
C LYS A 456 -8.85 -42.19 14.02
N VAL A 457 -8.83 -42.54 12.73
CA VAL A 457 -8.16 -41.73 11.71
C VAL A 457 -8.93 -40.43 11.49
N LYS A 458 -8.20 -39.32 11.40
CA LYS A 458 -8.73 -38.00 11.06
C LYS A 458 -8.33 -37.67 9.62
N ALA A 459 -9.24 -37.10 8.85
CA ALA A 459 -8.95 -36.61 7.50
C ALA A 459 -8.54 -35.14 7.53
N ILE A 460 -7.73 -34.72 6.55
CA ILE A 460 -7.47 -33.33 6.18
C ILE A 460 -8.14 -33.12 4.81
N LYS A 461 -9.18 -32.29 4.75
CA LYS A 461 -10.07 -32.13 3.57
C LYS A 461 -9.52 -31.12 2.57
N ASN A 462 -9.88 -31.32 1.29
CA ASN A 462 -9.69 -30.34 0.24
C ASN A 462 -10.81 -29.27 0.31
N TYR A 463 -10.47 -28.00 0.54
CA TYR A 463 -11.47 -26.93 0.59
C TYR A 463 -12.26 -26.75 -0.73
N LYS A 464 -11.66 -27.05 -1.89
CA LYS A 464 -12.33 -26.89 -3.20
C LYS A 464 -13.49 -27.88 -3.37
N ASN A 465 -13.44 -29.01 -2.70
CA ASN A 465 -14.51 -30.00 -2.64
C ASN A 465 -14.40 -30.73 -1.29
N PRO A 466 -15.21 -30.38 -0.26
CA PRO A 466 -15.09 -30.96 1.08
C PRO A 466 -15.24 -32.49 1.19
N ASN A 467 -15.61 -33.16 0.09
CA ASN A 467 -15.69 -34.62 -0.04
C ASN A 467 -14.38 -35.25 -0.56
N GLU A 468 -13.43 -34.45 -1.02
CA GLU A 468 -12.07 -34.87 -1.36
C GLU A 468 -11.15 -34.72 -0.14
N ILE A 469 -10.23 -35.68 0.03
CA ILE A 469 -9.27 -35.72 1.13
C ILE A 469 -7.88 -35.46 0.55
N SER A 470 -7.04 -34.68 1.25
CA SER A 470 -5.66 -34.42 0.86
C SER A 470 -4.70 -35.41 1.55
N ALA A 471 -4.93 -35.69 2.84
CA ALA A 471 -4.21 -36.69 3.61
C ALA A 471 -5.06 -37.21 4.79
N TYR A 472 -4.74 -38.41 5.25
CA TYR A 472 -5.18 -38.97 6.52
C TYR A 472 -4.10 -38.81 7.57
N TYR A 473 -4.49 -38.67 8.84
CA TYR A 473 -3.55 -38.70 9.97
C TYR A 473 -4.12 -39.36 11.22
N TYR A 474 -3.21 -39.81 12.08
CA TYR A 474 -3.47 -40.34 13.41
C TYR A 474 -2.43 -39.85 14.40
N VAL A 475 -2.87 -39.63 15.64
CA VAL A 475 -2.04 -39.19 16.77
C VAL A 475 -2.65 -39.78 18.05
N GLU A 476 -1.80 -40.14 19.01
CA GLU A 476 -2.26 -40.56 20.34
C GLU A 476 -2.72 -39.31 21.13
N ASP A 477 -3.76 -39.39 21.99
CA ASP A 477 -4.41 -38.19 22.55
C ASP A 477 -3.46 -37.31 23.42
N SER A 478 -2.40 -37.93 23.95
CA SER A 478 -1.28 -37.32 24.71
C SER A 478 -0.18 -36.72 23.83
N GLN A 479 -0.20 -36.98 22.52
CA GLN A 479 0.74 -36.48 21.51
C GLN A 479 0.11 -35.36 20.66
N GLU A 480 -1.20 -35.15 20.73
CA GLU A 480 -1.87 -34.10 19.95
C GLU A 480 -1.55 -32.70 20.49
N ILE A 481 -0.87 -31.88 19.68
CA ILE A 481 -0.52 -30.48 19.96
C ILE A 481 -1.81 -29.65 20.05
N LYS A 482 -1.98 -28.90 21.14
CA LYS A 482 -3.23 -28.21 21.52
C LYS A 482 -2.97 -26.76 21.94
N GLY A 483 -3.91 -25.87 21.60
CA GLY A 483 -3.79 -24.43 21.85
C GLY A 483 -2.89 -23.71 20.85
N ASN A 484 -2.61 -22.43 21.10
CA ASN A 484 -1.75 -21.62 20.23
C ASN A 484 -0.27 -21.93 20.50
N ILE A 485 0.51 -22.07 19.43
CA ILE A 485 1.97 -22.15 19.46
C ILE A 485 2.59 -21.01 18.64
N TYR A 486 3.85 -20.71 18.92
CA TYR A 486 4.58 -19.57 18.40
C TYR A 486 5.93 -20.01 17.84
N GLY A 487 6.37 -19.38 16.75
CA GLY A 487 7.69 -19.62 16.15
C GLY A 487 8.06 -18.53 15.15
N THR A 488 9.36 -18.35 14.90
CA THR A 488 9.85 -17.28 14.02
C THR A 488 9.85 -17.74 12.55
N ALA A 489 9.08 -17.07 11.69
CA ALA A 489 8.85 -17.46 10.31
C ALA A 489 9.49 -16.49 9.29
N ASP A 490 9.80 -17.01 8.09
CA ASP A 490 10.16 -16.23 6.90
C ASP A 490 8.85 -15.83 6.18
N ILE A 491 8.48 -14.54 6.18
CA ILE A 491 7.21 -14.01 5.64
C ILE A 491 7.47 -13.12 4.42
N GLY A 492 6.70 -13.27 3.34
CA GLY A 492 6.76 -12.38 2.17
C GLY A 492 6.24 -10.97 2.45
N TYR A 493 6.70 -9.94 1.73
CA TYR A 493 6.23 -8.57 1.99
C TYR A 493 4.72 -8.39 1.80
N ALA A 494 4.12 -8.99 0.76
CA ALA A 494 2.68 -8.99 0.57
C ALA A 494 1.92 -9.66 1.73
N ASP A 495 2.36 -10.86 2.16
CA ASP A 495 1.78 -11.59 3.29
C ASP A 495 1.89 -10.78 4.60
N PHE A 496 3.04 -10.12 4.83
CA PHE A 496 3.30 -9.31 6.01
C PHE A 496 2.42 -8.04 6.06
N TYR A 497 2.37 -7.28 4.96
CA TYR A 497 1.67 -6.01 4.89
C TYR A 497 0.16 -6.13 4.63
N TYR A 498 -0.35 -7.30 4.23
CA TYR A 498 -1.76 -7.57 3.93
C TYR A 498 -2.73 -6.87 4.90
N SER A 499 -2.76 -7.32 6.15
CA SER A 499 -3.68 -6.77 7.17
C SER A 499 -3.24 -5.41 7.74
N GLU A 500 -1.99 -4.97 7.52
CA GLU A 500 -1.51 -3.63 7.94
C GLU A 500 -2.10 -2.51 7.08
N ILE A 501 -2.37 -2.83 5.81
CA ILE A 501 -2.86 -1.93 4.76
C ILE A 501 -4.36 -2.10 4.52
N ILE A 502 -4.86 -3.32 4.62
CA ILE A 502 -6.24 -3.71 4.31
C ILE A 502 -6.92 -4.14 5.61
N LYS A 503 -7.81 -3.30 6.14
CA LYS A 503 -8.34 -3.44 7.50
C LYS A 503 -9.54 -4.39 7.60
N ASN A 504 -9.78 -4.85 8.82
CA ASN A 504 -11.00 -5.57 9.23
C ASN A 504 -11.30 -6.86 8.45
N LYS A 505 -10.34 -7.42 7.70
CA LYS A 505 -10.51 -8.71 7.02
C LYS A 505 -10.23 -9.86 7.98
N LEU A 506 -11.31 -10.44 8.48
CA LEU A 506 -11.32 -11.78 9.06
C LEU A 506 -11.00 -12.84 7.98
N PRO A 507 -10.44 -14.00 8.35
CA PRO A 507 -10.12 -15.07 7.40
C PRO A 507 -11.35 -15.53 6.61
N HIS A 508 -11.15 -15.85 5.33
CA HIS A 508 -12.21 -16.02 4.35
C HIS A 508 -12.80 -17.45 4.28
N GLY A 509 -13.89 -17.68 5.00
CA GLY A 509 -14.80 -18.81 4.76
C GLY A 509 -15.22 -19.58 6.01
N VAL A 510 -15.61 -20.84 5.82
CA VAL A 510 -15.94 -21.74 6.94
C VAL A 510 -14.67 -22.42 7.41
N ASN A 511 -14.36 -22.30 8.70
CA ASN A 511 -13.28 -23.07 9.31
C ASN A 511 -13.68 -24.56 9.40
N LEU A 512 -13.15 -25.38 8.49
CA LEU A 512 -13.37 -26.81 8.44
C LEU A 512 -12.38 -27.52 9.37
N ASP A 513 -12.70 -27.60 10.66
CA ASP A 513 -11.92 -28.35 11.67
C ASP A 513 -10.42 -27.95 11.75
N ASN A 514 -10.06 -26.71 11.43
CA ASN A 514 -8.68 -26.22 11.23
C ASN A 514 -7.91 -26.88 10.05
N ASP A 515 -8.59 -27.28 8.96
CA ASP A 515 -7.94 -27.69 7.71
C ASP A 515 -7.39 -26.47 6.92
N PRO A 516 -6.13 -26.48 6.44
CA PRO A 516 -5.49 -25.33 5.80
C PRO A 516 -5.78 -25.17 4.29
N TYR A 517 -5.91 -23.93 3.84
CA TYR A 517 -6.32 -23.54 2.49
C TYR A 517 -5.16 -23.44 1.49
N ILE A 518 -4.55 -24.58 1.14
CA ILE A 518 -3.35 -24.59 0.29
C ILE A 518 -3.61 -24.51 -1.24
N TYR A 519 -4.85 -24.27 -1.68
CA TYR A 519 -5.27 -24.48 -3.09
C TYR A 519 -5.23 -23.23 -3.99
N TRP A 520 -5.29 -22.03 -3.42
CA TRP A 520 -5.19 -20.76 -4.14
C TRP A 520 -4.48 -19.74 -3.25
N HIS A 521 -3.70 -18.84 -3.85
CA HIS A 521 -3.17 -17.70 -3.11
C HIS A 521 -4.31 -16.74 -2.75
N ASN A 522 -4.24 -16.14 -1.56
CA ASN A 522 -5.24 -15.18 -1.12
C ASN A 522 -5.27 -14.00 -2.11
N ILE A 523 -6.43 -13.73 -2.71
CA ILE A 523 -6.54 -12.82 -3.86
C ILE A 523 -6.06 -11.39 -3.55
N PHE A 524 -6.13 -10.97 -2.28
CA PHE A 524 -5.65 -9.64 -1.86
C PHE A 524 -4.14 -9.62 -1.58
N VAL A 525 -3.56 -10.73 -1.12
CA VAL A 525 -2.10 -10.89 -1.03
C VAL A 525 -1.51 -10.94 -2.45
N TRP A 526 -2.16 -11.69 -3.34
CA TRP A 526 -1.79 -11.75 -4.76
C TRP A 526 -1.82 -10.37 -5.43
N ASP A 527 -2.86 -9.56 -5.19
CA ASP A 527 -2.94 -8.17 -5.69
C ASP A 527 -1.80 -7.29 -5.15
N LEU A 528 -1.49 -7.39 -3.85
CA LEU A 528 -0.37 -6.67 -3.24
C LEU A 528 0.96 -7.05 -3.90
N GLU A 529 1.25 -8.35 -4.05
CA GLU A 529 2.48 -8.83 -4.68
C GLU A 529 2.56 -8.43 -6.18
N HIS A 530 1.53 -8.73 -6.97
CA HIS A 530 1.59 -8.68 -8.43
C HIS A 530 1.21 -7.32 -9.03
N ASN A 531 0.23 -6.62 -8.46
CA ASN A 531 -0.29 -5.37 -9.02
C ASN A 531 0.32 -4.15 -8.31
N GLN A 532 0.36 -4.16 -6.97
CA GLN A 532 0.91 -3.06 -6.17
C GLN A 532 2.43 -3.14 -6.00
N GLY A 533 3.01 -4.33 -6.16
CA GLY A 533 4.45 -4.56 -6.26
C GLY A 533 5.16 -4.92 -4.95
N TYR A 534 4.46 -5.49 -3.96
CA TYR A 534 5.06 -6.08 -2.74
C TYR A 534 5.71 -7.44 -3.04
N ASP A 535 6.60 -7.46 -4.03
CA ASP A 535 7.42 -8.60 -4.44
C ASP A 535 8.82 -8.54 -3.81
N ALA A 536 9.74 -9.42 -4.23
CA ALA A 536 11.07 -9.52 -3.60
C ALA A 536 12.01 -8.38 -4.04
N VAL A 537 12.53 -7.62 -3.09
CA VAL A 537 13.53 -6.58 -3.34
C VAL A 537 14.80 -7.20 -3.92
N THR A 538 15.11 -6.83 -5.17
CA THR A 538 16.22 -7.38 -5.98
C THR A 538 17.53 -6.59 -5.87
N SER A 539 17.48 -5.42 -5.22
CA SER A 539 18.61 -4.56 -4.85
C SER A 539 19.72 -5.12 -3.91
N PRO A 540 19.58 -6.25 -3.16
CA PRO A 540 20.64 -6.71 -2.24
C PRO A 540 21.83 -7.34 -2.98
N THR A 541 22.87 -6.53 -3.23
CA THR A 541 24.18 -7.07 -3.60
C THR A 541 24.73 -7.98 -2.48
N LYS A 542 25.79 -8.76 -2.77
CA LYS A 542 26.52 -9.54 -1.74
C LYS A 542 26.88 -8.70 -0.50
N ASN A 543 27.11 -7.40 -0.67
CA ASN A 543 27.55 -6.48 0.37
C ASN A 543 26.43 -6.11 1.35
N ASN A 544 25.15 -6.29 0.96
CA ASN A 544 23.97 -5.93 1.76
C ASN A 544 23.29 -7.16 2.41
N TYR A 545 23.92 -8.34 2.30
CA TYR A 545 23.45 -9.57 2.94
C TYR A 545 23.64 -9.50 4.47
N GLY A 546 22.57 -9.71 5.22
CA GLY A 546 22.58 -9.63 6.69
C GLY A 546 22.64 -8.21 7.26
N ALA A 547 22.47 -7.16 6.44
CA ALA A 547 22.41 -5.76 6.87
C ALA A 547 21.13 -5.40 7.65
N PHE A 548 20.09 -6.23 7.55
CA PHE A 548 18.85 -6.14 8.33
C PHE A 548 18.62 -7.51 8.98
N LYS A 549 18.62 -7.54 10.32
CA LYS A 549 18.48 -8.76 11.14
C LYS A 549 17.15 -9.48 10.89
N ASN A 550 16.09 -8.70 10.67
CA ASN A 550 14.73 -9.21 10.46
C ASN A 550 14.34 -9.30 8.98
N ALA A 551 15.29 -9.39 8.04
CA ALA A 551 15.01 -9.53 6.61
C ALA A 551 15.12 -10.99 6.13
N SER A 552 14.11 -11.45 5.38
CA SER A 552 14.08 -12.80 4.80
C SER A 552 14.92 -12.87 3.53
N TYR A 553 16.19 -13.27 3.69
CA TYR A 553 17.13 -13.41 2.58
C TYR A 553 16.97 -14.76 1.84
N VAL A 554 16.91 -14.67 0.52
CA VAL A 554 16.89 -15.81 -0.42
C VAL A 554 18.08 -15.67 -1.38
N LYS A 555 18.81 -16.76 -1.64
CA LYS A 555 19.95 -16.75 -2.57
C LYS A 555 19.47 -16.66 -4.01
N ASN A 556 20.03 -15.74 -4.80
CA ASN A 556 19.71 -15.57 -6.22
C ASN A 556 20.99 -15.48 -7.05
N GLY A 557 21.26 -16.54 -7.84
CA GLY A 557 22.51 -16.66 -8.61
C GLY A 557 23.74 -16.55 -7.72
N SER A 558 24.53 -15.48 -7.92
CA SER A 558 25.73 -15.16 -7.15
C SER A 558 25.48 -14.21 -5.96
N GLY A 559 24.27 -13.68 -5.80
CA GLY A 559 23.87 -12.73 -4.76
C GLY A 559 22.65 -13.18 -3.95
N TYR A 560 21.90 -12.22 -3.42
CA TYR A 560 20.71 -12.45 -2.59
C TYR A 560 19.57 -11.50 -2.96
N ILE A 561 18.36 -11.82 -2.54
CA ILE A 561 17.18 -10.95 -2.60
C ILE A 561 16.50 -10.96 -1.22
N ILE A 562 15.77 -9.89 -0.88
CA ILE A 562 14.95 -9.84 0.34
C ILE A 562 13.50 -10.06 -0.09
N ARG A 563 12.93 -11.23 0.22
CA ARG A 563 11.54 -11.55 -0.13
C ARG A 563 10.52 -10.97 0.86
N GLY A 564 10.98 -10.57 2.04
CA GLY A 564 10.16 -9.98 3.08
C GLY A 564 10.88 -9.98 4.42
N VAL A 565 10.16 -10.33 5.48
CA VAL A 565 10.60 -10.15 6.87
C VAL A 565 10.73 -11.48 7.62
N ILE A 566 11.47 -11.46 8.71
CA ILE A 566 11.55 -12.54 9.71
C ILE A 566 10.82 -12.05 10.95
N THR A 567 9.74 -12.72 11.35
CA THR A 567 8.91 -12.29 12.49
C THR A 567 8.22 -13.47 13.17
N ASN A 568 7.72 -13.28 14.39
CA ASN A 568 7.04 -14.35 15.12
C ASN A 568 5.62 -14.55 14.61
N VAL A 569 5.22 -15.81 14.45
CA VAL A 569 3.90 -16.23 14.04
C VAL A 569 3.24 -17.04 15.16
N GLU A 570 2.05 -16.63 15.58
CA GLU A 570 1.08 -17.43 16.33
C GLU A 570 0.28 -18.29 15.34
N VAL A 571 0.08 -19.56 15.67
CA VAL A 571 -0.74 -20.50 14.90
C VAL A 571 -1.40 -21.48 15.85
N ASP A 572 -2.58 -21.98 15.50
CA ASP A 572 -3.20 -23.10 16.22
C ASP A 572 -2.35 -24.37 16.07
N GLY A 573 -2.14 -25.10 17.16
CA GLY A 573 -1.25 -26.26 17.21
C GLY A 573 -1.69 -27.42 16.30
N LEU A 574 -3.00 -27.61 16.12
CA LEU A 574 -3.53 -28.63 15.21
C LEU A 574 -3.42 -28.16 13.75
N LEU A 575 -3.69 -26.89 13.47
CA LEU A 575 -3.45 -26.26 12.15
C LEU A 575 -1.98 -26.37 11.73
N TYR A 576 -1.04 -26.15 12.66
CA TYR A 576 0.39 -26.33 12.44
C TYR A 576 0.75 -27.78 12.15
N ALA A 577 0.27 -28.72 12.96
CA ALA A 577 0.49 -30.15 12.75
C ALA A 577 -0.03 -30.61 11.37
N LYS A 578 -1.25 -30.19 10.99
CA LYS A 578 -1.84 -30.45 9.67
C LYS A 578 -0.99 -29.87 8.53
N GLY A 579 -0.49 -28.65 8.66
CA GLY A 579 0.43 -28.05 7.69
C GLY A 579 1.72 -28.86 7.53
N ARG A 580 2.38 -29.23 8.63
CA ARG A 580 3.59 -30.07 8.62
C ARG A 580 3.33 -31.45 7.99
N ILE A 581 2.17 -32.06 8.26
CA ILE A 581 1.74 -33.33 7.65
C ILE A 581 1.53 -33.20 6.13
N LEU A 582 0.82 -32.17 5.67
CA LEU A 582 0.60 -31.95 4.23
C LEU A 582 1.92 -31.69 3.49
N SER A 583 2.86 -30.99 4.12
CA SER A 583 4.20 -30.80 3.55
C SER A 583 5.00 -32.11 3.49
N ALA A 584 4.91 -32.97 4.50
CA ALA A 584 5.59 -34.27 4.52
C ALA A 584 5.00 -35.24 3.48
N ALA A 585 3.68 -35.27 3.37
CA ALA A 585 2.95 -35.98 2.31
C ALA A 585 3.18 -35.41 0.90
N GLY A 586 3.98 -34.35 0.73
CA GLY A 586 4.29 -33.71 -0.55
C GLY A 586 3.05 -33.20 -1.28
N VAL A 587 2.12 -32.57 -0.56
CA VAL A 587 0.96 -31.91 -1.16
C VAL A 587 1.38 -30.52 -1.65
N TYR A 588 0.96 -30.16 -2.87
CA TYR A 588 1.38 -28.93 -3.52
C TYR A 588 0.61 -27.72 -2.99
N ASP A 589 1.32 -26.75 -2.43
CA ASP A 589 0.78 -25.48 -1.94
C ASP A 589 0.85 -24.39 -3.01
N LYS A 590 -0.24 -23.63 -3.12
CA LYS A 590 -0.40 -22.45 -3.98
C LYS A 590 -0.65 -21.17 -3.18
N SER A 591 -0.56 -21.23 -1.85
CA SER A 591 -1.06 -20.20 -0.94
C SER A 591 0.01 -19.49 -0.09
N ASN A 592 1.25 -19.99 -0.08
CA ASN A 592 2.37 -19.65 0.83
C ASN A 592 2.25 -20.23 2.25
N PHE A 593 1.11 -20.82 2.65
CA PHE A 593 0.93 -21.36 4.00
C PHE A 593 1.94 -22.44 4.39
N LEU A 594 2.24 -23.41 3.51
CA LEU A 594 3.22 -24.45 3.84
C LEU A 594 4.66 -23.90 3.88
N GLU A 595 4.96 -22.84 3.13
CA GLU A 595 6.26 -22.16 3.23
C GLU A 595 6.42 -21.49 4.60
N ILE A 596 5.41 -20.74 5.05
CA ILE A 596 5.39 -20.09 6.37
C ILE A 596 5.53 -21.16 7.47
N ILE A 597 4.67 -22.19 7.47
CA ILE A 597 4.65 -23.27 8.48
C ILE A 597 5.99 -24.00 8.58
N ASN A 598 6.63 -24.32 7.45
CA ASN A 598 7.94 -24.97 7.46
C ASN A 598 9.05 -24.05 7.96
N SER A 599 9.00 -22.75 7.62
CA SER A 599 10.00 -21.76 8.04
C SER A 599 10.06 -21.54 9.56
N MET A 600 8.95 -21.78 10.28
CA MET A 600 8.89 -21.69 11.76
C MET A 600 9.83 -22.68 12.47
N SER A 601 10.15 -23.81 11.83
CA SER A 601 11.02 -24.87 12.37
C SER A 601 12.26 -25.12 11.51
N ALA A 602 12.57 -24.21 10.59
CA ALA A 602 13.71 -24.33 9.69
C ALA A 602 15.04 -24.07 10.42
N TYR A 603 16.15 -24.50 9.81
CA TYR A 603 17.48 -24.07 10.22
C TYR A 603 17.72 -22.64 9.75
N ASP A 604 18.16 -21.77 10.66
CA ASP A 604 18.56 -20.42 10.32
C ASP A 604 19.82 -20.44 9.43
N LYS A 605 19.73 -19.75 8.29
CA LYS A 605 20.72 -19.81 7.21
C LYS A 605 22.06 -19.12 7.55
N LYS A 606 22.12 -18.34 8.64
CA LYS A 606 23.29 -17.57 9.08
C LYS A 606 24.02 -18.22 10.26
N THR A 607 23.27 -18.80 11.19
CA THR A 607 23.78 -19.40 12.43
C THR A 607 23.85 -20.93 12.40
N GLY A 608 23.10 -21.59 11.52
CA GLY A 608 22.96 -23.05 11.49
C GLY A 608 22.10 -23.62 12.63
N VAL A 609 21.47 -22.77 13.44
CA VAL A 609 20.62 -23.20 14.57
C VAL A 609 19.20 -23.47 14.08
N LYS A 610 18.60 -24.58 14.52
CA LYS A 610 17.19 -24.90 14.26
C LYS A 610 16.29 -23.91 15.02
N ARG A 611 15.34 -23.29 14.33
CA ARG A 611 14.33 -22.43 14.98
C ARG A 611 13.40 -23.28 15.87
N ALA A 612 13.21 -22.82 17.10
CA ALA A 612 12.33 -23.45 18.06
C ALA A 612 10.87 -23.02 17.83
N VAL A 613 9.94 -23.95 18.06
CA VAL A 613 8.50 -23.69 18.15
C VAL A 613 8.08 -23.93 19.60
N THR A 614 7.27 -23.04 20.17
CA THR A 614 7.02 -22.98 21.62
C THR A 614 5.58 -22.59 21.94
N SER A 615 5.05 -23.00 23.09
CA SER A 615 3.80 -22.46 23.64
C SER A 615 3.96 -21.08 24.29
N VAL A 616 5.19 -20.59 24.47
CA VAL A 616 5.48 -19.28 25.08
C VAL A 616 5.16 -18.14 24.11
N LYS A 617 4.17 -17.31 24.49
CA LYS A 617 3.75 -16.13 23.72
C LYS A 617 4.86 -15.04 23.72
N PRO A 618 5.36 -14.61 22.55
CA PRO A 618 6.34 -13.53 22.44
C PRO A 618 5.68 -12.14 22.59
N TYR A 619 6.49 -11.10 22.76
CA TYR A 619 6.00 -9.71 22.88
C TYR A 619 5.28 -9.23 21.62
N VAL A 620 5.79 -9.58 20.44
CA VAL A 620 5.23 -9.15 19.15
C VAL A 620 5.11 -10.34 18.21
N TYR A 621 3.96 -10.46 17.53
CA TYR A 621 3.66 -11.54 16.59
C TYR A 621 2.54 -11.19 15.60
N LYS A 622 2.40 -11.96 14.53
CA LYS A 622 1.17 -12.04 13.70
C LYS A 622 0.50 -13.39 13.89
N THR A 623 -0.82 -13.50 13.75
CA THR A 623 -1.50 -14.80 13.72
C THR A 623 -1.66 -15.26 12.28
N LEU A 624 -1.27 -16.51 12.00
CA LEU A 624 -1.55 -17.21 10.75
C LEU A 624 -2.88 -17.95 10.86
N TYR A 625 -3.80 -17.66 9.93
CA TYR A 625 -5.10 -18.31 9.86
C TYR A 625 -5.11 -19.45 8.85
N TRP A 626 -6.15 -20.29 8.93
CA TRP A 626 -6.33 -21.46 8.06
C TRP A 626 -6.56 -21.07 6.59
N ASP A 627 -7.00 -19.85 6.29
CA ASP A 627 -7.18 -19.30 4.92
C ASP A 627 -5.87 -18.76 4.30
N SER A 628 -4.73 -19.09 4.93
CA SER A 628 -3.39 -18.63 4.59
C SER A 628 -3.12 -17.14 4.82
N SER A 629 -4.04 -16.39 5.43
CA SER A 629 -3.82 -14.96 5.73
C SER A 629 -3.15 -14.71 7.08
N LEU A 630 -2.40 -13.60 7.18
CA LEU A 630 -1.80 -13.09 8.42
C LEU A 630 -2.55 -11.86 8.95
N SER A 631 -2.66 -11.75 10.29
CA SER A 631 -3.29 -10.60 10.97
C SER A 631 -2.48 -9.29 10.93
N GLU A 632 -3.08 -8.18 11.39
CA GLU A 632 -2.28 -7.04 11.90
C GLU A 632 -1.29 -7.54 12.97
N LEU A 633 -0.17 -6.82 13.13
CA LEU A 633 0.83 -7.06 14.17
C LEU A 633 0.18 -6.93 15.56
N LYS A 634 0.18 -8.04 16.31
CA LYS A 634 -0.35 -8.18 17.67
C LYS A 634 0.77 -8.02 18.69
N PHE A 635 0.39 -7.57 19.88
CA PHE A 635 1.28 -7.30 21.00
C PHE A 635 0.79 -8.05 22.23
N SER A 636 1.69 -8.63 23.02
CA SER A 636 1.35 -9.14 24.36
C SER A 636 1.06 -7.98 25.32
N GLU A 637 0.41 -8.28 26.44
CA GLU A 637 0.23 -7.32 27.55
C GLU A 637 1.58 -6.84 28.13
N SER A 638 2.61 -7.70 28.05
CA SER A 638 3.98 -7.43 28.48
C SER A 638 4.86 -6.71 27.45
N ALA A 639 4.38 -6.45 26.23
CA ALA A 639 5.16 -5.80 25.18
C ALA A 639 5.47 -4.34 25.56
N PRO A 640 6.75 -3.92 25.61
CA PRO A 640 7.11 -2.56 26.00
C PRO A 640 6.66 -1.51 24.97
N ASP A 641 6.29 -0.32 25.44
CA ASP A 641 6.08 0.87 24.60
C ASP A 641 7.37 1.69 24.48
N ILE A 642 7.53 2.42 23.38
CA ILE A 642 8.67 3.31 23.15
C ILE A 642 8.43 4.66 23.87
N ASP A 643 9.25 5.01 24.86
CA ASP A 643 9.27 6.36 25.44
C ASP A 643 9.94 7.34 24.46
N ALA A 644 9.12 8.22 23.88
CA ALA A 644 9.55 9.33 23.03
C ALA A 644 9.36 10.71 23.72
N SER A 645 9.04 10.76 25.02
CA SER A 645 8.62 11.99 25.72
C SER A 645 9.67 13.11 25.71
N LYS A 646 10.95 12.76 25.56
CA LYS A 646 12.09 13.69 25.49
C LYS A 646 12.51 14.02 24.05
N ASN A 647 12.04 13.25 23.08
CA ASN A 647 12.46 13.31 21.69
C ASN A 647 11.74 14.43 20.96
N LYS A 648 12.48 15.50 20.63
CA LYS A 648 12.01 16.55 19.71
C LYS A 648 12.12 16.06 18.27
N ILE A 649 11.29 15.08 17.93
CA ILE A 649 11.22 14.49 16.59
C ILE A 649 10.88 15.61 15.59
N LYS A 650 11.76 15.81 14.60
CA LYS A 650 11.45 16.65 13.43
C LYS A 650 11.26 15.73 12.24
N VAL A 651 10.35 16.10 11.35
CA VAL A 651 10.21 15.41 10.06
C VAL A 651 10.27 16.44 8.95
N SER A 652 10.99 16.10 7.88
CA SER A 652 11.12 16.92 6.68
C SER A 652 11.03 16.03 5.43
N ILE A 653 10.81 16.66 4.27
CA ILE A 653 10.76 15.96 2.98
C ILE A 653 11.62 16.68 1.94
N ASN A 654 12.46 15.92 1.24
CA ASN A 654 13.15 16.32 0.03
C ASN A 654 12.44 15.71 -1.19
N ASP A 655 12.27 16.50 -2.25
CA ASP A 655 11.65 16.13 -3.55
C ASP A 655 12.67 16.04 -4.70
N ARG A 656 13.97 16.10 -4.37
CA ARG A 656 15.11 15.89 -5.27
C ARG A 656 16.13 14.94 -4.63
N SER A 657 15.68 13.76 -4.19
CA SER A 657 16.58 12.72 -3.68
C SER A 657 17.32 12.00 -4.81
N LYS A 658 18.53 11.50 -4.52
CA LYS A 658 19.21 10.55 -5.41
C LYS A 658 18.49 9.18 -5.38
N TYR A 659 18.02 8.77 -4.20
CA TYR A 659 17.45 7.45 -3.92
C TYR A 659 15.98 7.31 -4.35
N GLY A 660 15.15 8.33 -4.12
CA GLY A 660 13.73 8.35 -4.51
C GLY A 660 13.33 9.62 -5.28
N GLN A 661 12.08 9.70 -5.73
CA GLN A 661 11.44 10.97 -6.06
C GLN A 661 11.26 11.81 -4.79
N TYR A 662 10.99 11.14 -3.67
CA TYR A 662 10.88 11.72 -2.33
C TYR A 662 11.82 11.02 -1.36
N GLU A 663 12.33 11.78 -0.39
CA GLU A 663 13.04 11.28 0.77
C GLU A 663 12.52 12.02 2.00
N ILE A 664 11.90 11.27 2.91
CA ILE A 664 11.48 11.74 4.23
C ILE A 664 12.67 11.54 5.18
N ASN A 665 13.04 12.59 5.89
CA ASN A 665 14.09 12.58 6.91
C ASN A 665 13.47 12.86 8.28
N ILE A 666 13.68 11.94 9.23
CA ILE A 666 13.17 11.99 10.60
C ILE A 666 14.35 12.14 11.56
N GLU A 667 14.48 13.32 12.16
CA GLU A 667 15.51 13.59 13.16
C GLU A 667 15.05 13.17 14.57
N ASN A 668 16.00 12.82 15.44
CA ASN A 668 15.80 12.57 16.87
C ASN A 668 14.82 11.41 17.19
N LEU A 669 14.86 10.32 16.42
CA LEU A 669 14.15 9.08 16.77
C LEU A 669 14.54 8.57 18.17
N PRO A 670 13.63 7.91 18.92
CA PRO A 670 13.93 7.24 20.18
C PRO A 670 14.94 6.09 20.01
N GLU A 671 15.76 5.84 21.04
CA GLU A 671 16.83 4.82 21.04
C GLU A 671 16.30 3.38 20.83
N GLY A 672 15.05 3.10 21.19
CA GLY A 672 14.41 1.80 20.98
C GLY A 672 13.94 1.53 19.53
N ILE A 673 14.37 2.33 18.55
CA ILE A 673 14.06 2.16 17.13
C ILE A 673 15.36 2.03 16.35
N ASP A 674 15.75 0.80 16.05
CA ASP A 674 16.90 0.49 15.20
C ASP A 674 16.45 -0.23 13.92
N THR A 675 16.75 0.38 12.79
CA THR A 675 16.29 -0.06 11.48
C THR A 675 17.00 -1.34 11.01
N THR A 676 18.18 -1.63 11.56
CA THR A 676 18.93 -2.86 11.27
C THR A 676 18.57 -4.01 12.23
N GLU A 677 18.23 -3.71 13.48
CA GLU A 677 18.04 -4.71 14.55
C GLU A 677 16.58 -5.06 14.87
N ASN A 678 15.66 -4.08 15.01
CA ASN A 678 14.31 -4.33 15.53
C ASN A 678 13.13 -3.84 14.67
N VAL A 679 13.36 -3.00 13.66
CA VAL A 679 12.32 -2.70 12.67
C VAL A 679 11.97 -3.96 11.86
N LEU A 680 10.67 -4.17 11.64
CA LEU A 680 10.08 -5.14 10.71
C LEU A 680 9.59 -4.47 9.42
N GLY A 681 9.13 -3.22 9.52
CA GLY A 681 8.58 -2.47 8.41
C GLY A 681 8.05 -1.10 8.84
N ILE A 682 7.69 -0.26 7.88
CA ILE A 682 7.20 1.10 8.13
C ILE A 682 5.98 1.36 7.25
N ILE A 683 4.93 1.98 7.80
CA ILE A 683 3.70 2.33 7.09
C ILE A 683 3.56 3.85 7.00
N LEU A 684 3.42 4.39 5.79
CA LEU A 684 2.97 5.76 5.54
C LEU A 684 1.45 5.78 5.40
N LYS A 685 0.75 6.62 6.16
CA LYS A 685 -0.73 6.74 6.10
C LYS A 685 -1.17 8.11 5.62
N THR A 686 -2.27 8.15 4.86
CA THR A 686 -2.89 9.38 4.31
C THR A 686 -4.32 9.61 4.80
N GLY A 687 -4.88 8.68 5.59
CA GLY A 687 -6.22 8.76 6.16
C GLY A 687 -6.76 7.40 6.59
N GLU A 688 -8.05 7.33 6.92
CA GLU A 688 -8.73 6.10 7.31
C GLU A 688 -9.39 5.37 6.14
N GLY A 689 -9.17 4.06 6.04
CA GLY A 689 -9.72 3.17 5.01
C GLY A 689 -8.62 2.35 4.32
N ASP A 690 -9.04 1.29 3.63
CA ASP A 690 -8.16 0.42 2.85
C ASP A 690 -7.41 1.21 1.77
N TYR A 691 -6.18 0.79 1.47
CA TYR A 691 -5.28 1.38 0.45
C TYR A 691 -4.95 2.89 0.65
N LYS A 692 -5.32 3.50 1.78
CA LYS A 692 -4.81 4.81 2.24
C LYS A 692 -3.51 4.69 3.05
N SER A 693 -2.94 3.50 3.08
CA SER A 693 -1.70 3.13 3.77
C SER A 693 -0.75 2.47 2.75
N SER A 694 0.54 2.81 2.78
CA SER A 694 1.57 2.16 1.97
C SER A 694 2.67 1.64 2.89
N GLY A 695 3.02 0.35 2.78
CA GLY A 695 4.16 -0.25 3.47
C GLY A 695 5.47 0.04 2.72
N LEU A 696 6.57 0.16 3.46
CA LEU A 696 7.93 0.41 2.94
C LEU A 696 8.80 -0.84 3.08
N GLU A 697 9.72 -1.08 2.14
CA GLU A 697 10.56 -2.29 2.13
C GLU A 697 12.04 -1.99 2.40
N PHE A 698 12.77 -2.95 2.97
CA PHE A 698 14.21 -2.82 3.22
C PHE A 698 14.99 -2.64 1.92
N ILE A 699 16.01 -1.77 1.96
CA ILE A 699 16.87 -1.32 0.85
C ILE A 699 16.15 -0.46 -0.20
N ASP A 700 14.99 -0.88 -0.69
CA ASP A 700 14.26 -0.10 -1.71
C ASP A 700 13.62 1.18 -1.13
N ASN A 701 13.27 1.18 0.17
CA ASN A 701 12.68 2.34 0.84
C ASN A 701 13.23 2.62 2.24
N ILE A 702 13.50 1.57 3.01
CA ILE A 702 13.99 1.60 4.39
C ILE A 702 15.51 1.37 4.37
N TRP A 703 16.27 2.36 4.84
CA TRP A 703 17.74 2.36 4.81
C TRP A 703 18.34 1.94 6.15
N THR A 704 19.63 1.56 6.17
CA THR A 704 20.35 1.24 7.41
C THR A 704 20.59 2.48 8.29
N GLU A 705 20.43 3.69 7.74
CA GLU A 705 20.46 4.95 8.47
C GLU A 705 19.07 5.26 9.05
N ASN A 706 18.96 5.22 10.38
CA ASN A 706 17.70 5.45 11.10
C ASN A 706 17.04 6.78 10.68
N GLY A 707 15.76 6.70 10.29
CA GLY A 707 14.93 7.88 9.98
C GLY A 707 14.97 8.36 8.53
N ARG A 708 15.75 7.73 7.64
CA ARG A 708 15.78 8.07 6.20
C ARG A 708 14.90 7.11 5.38
N LEU A 709 13.85 7.65 4.76
CA LEU A 709 12.83 6.87 4.03
C LEU A 709 12.67 7.40 2.60
N ALA A 710 13.11 6.65 1.59
CA ALA A 710 13.07 7.06 0.19
C ALA A 710 11.98 6.32 -0.61
N PHE A 711 11.22 7.00 -1.47
CA PHE A 711 10.24 6.35 -2.34
C PHE A 711 9.94 7.20 -3.60
N SER A 712 9.19 6.62 -4.55
CA SER A 712 8.78 7.31 -5.77
C SER A 712 7.30 7.09 -6.03
N THR A 713 6.56 8.14 -6.42
CA THR A 713 5.12 8.03 -6.75
C THR A 713 4.87 7.81 -8.25
N GLU A 714 5.93 7.92 -9.05
CA GLU A 714 5.96 7.73 -10.50
C GLU A 714 7.24 6.96 -10.88
N LYS A 715 7.25 6.37 -12.07
CA LYS A 715 8.41 5.67 -12.62
C LYS A 715 9.59 6.63 -12.82
N ARG A 716 10.80 6.21 -12.44
CA ARG A 716 12.06 6.90 -12.78
C ARG A 716 12.75 6.20 -13.94
N ASP A 717 13.47 6.94 -14.78
CA ASP A 717 14.26 6.34 -15.86
C ASP A 717 15.27 5.32 -15.31
N GLY A 718 15.44 4.20 -16.02
CA GLY A 718 16.27 3.07 -15.58
C GLY A 718 15.69 2.20 -14.45
N THR A 719 14.52 2.53 -13.87
CA THR A 719 13.91 1.73 -12.80
C THR A 719 12.85 0.73 -13.28
N ASN A 720 12.73 -0.39 -12.56
CA ASN A 720 11.72 -1.41 -12.84
C ASN A 720 10.29 -0.89 -12.62
N ASP A 721 9.36 -1.33 -13.47
CA ASP A 721 8.01 -0.77 -13.62
C ASP A 721 7.05 -0.97 -12.42
N ARG A 722 7.50 -1.62 -11.34
CA ARG A 722 6.66 -2.08 -10.22
C ARG A 722 6.80 -1.28 -8.93
N THR A 723 8.02 -0.90 -8.54
CA THR A 723 8.33 -0.44 -7.17
C THR A 723 7.55 0.82 -6.75
N PHE A 724 7.21 1.70 -7.69
CA PHE A 724 6.47 2.94 -7.44
C PHE A 724 4.94 2.75 -7.28
N ARG A 725 4.36 1.61 -7.69
CA ARG A 725 2.91 1.46 -7.90
C ARG A 725 2.11 1.64 -6.61
N ARG A 726 2.49 0.94 -5.53
CA ARG A 726 1.98 1.11 -4.16
C ARG A 726 2.05 2.52 -3.56
N TYR A 727 2.83 3.43 -4.17
CA TYR A 727 3.00 4.81 -3.71
C TYR A 727 2.25 5.83 -4.57
N THR A 728 1.67 5.42 -5.71
CA THR A 728 0.90 6.32 -6.59
C THR A 728 -0.22 7.05 -5.84
N ASN A 729 -0.91 6.38 -4.92
CA ASN A 729 -1.97 6.95 -4.07
C ASN A 729 -1.47 8.04 -3.09
N LEU A 730 -0.17 8.13 -2.82
CA LEU A 730 0.41 9.19 -1.98
C LEU A 730 0.50 10.54 -2.70
N LYS A 731 0.54 10.54 -4.05
CA LYS A 731 0.68 11.75 -4.88
C LYS A 731 -0.40 12.78 -4.56
N GLY A 732 0.01 13.96 -4.07
CA GLY A 732 -0.90 15.03 -3.70
C GLY A 732 -1.72 14.76 -2.43
N LYS A 733 -1.17 14.01 -1.46
CA LYS A 733 -1.79 13.73 -0.16
C LYS A 733 -0.91 14.19 1.01
N LYS A 734 -1.55 14.52 2.13
CA LYS A 734 -0.86 14.72 3.41
C LYS A 734 -0.57 13.36 4.07
N ILE A 735 0.62 13.19 4.64
CA ILE A 735 0.92 12.06 5.51
C ILE A 735 0.31 12.36 6.89
N THR A 736 -0.64 11.52 7.32
CA THR A 736 -1.33 11.63 8.61
C THR A 736 -0.61 10.87 9.71
N SER A 737 0.10 9.79 9.39
CA SER A 737 0.94 9.04 10.32
C SER A 737 2.13 8.39 9.60
N ILE A 738 3.26 8.27 10.29
CA ILE A 738 4.33 7.32 9.99
C ILE A 738 4.36 6.30 11.14
N ILE A 739 4.22 5.01 10.82
CA ILE A 739 4.15 3.93 11.81
C ILE A 739 5.36 3.00 11.63
N TYR A 740 6.14 2.81 12.67
CA TYR A 740 7.20 1.81 12.74
C TYR A 740 6.62 0.51 13.34
N LEU A 741 6.75 -0.58 12.60
CA LEU A 741 6.47 -1.93 13.05
C LEU A 741 7.77 -2.51 13.62
N LEU A 742 7.75 -2.92 14.89
CA LEU A 742 8.93 -3.37 15.65
C LEU A 742 8.77 -4.85 16.03
N SER A 743 9.88 -5.56 16.26
CA SER A 743 9.89 -7.01 16.58
C SER A 743 9.84 -7.31 18.09
N ASP A 744 10.11 -6.30 18.92
CA ASP A 744 10.31 -6.39 20.38
C ASP A 744 9.40 -5.44 21.17
N HIS A 745 9.01 -4.30 20.60
CA HIS A 745 8.15 -3.26 21.20
C HIS A 745 6.79 -3.14 20.50
N LYS A 746 5.83 -2.45 21.14
CA LYS A 746 4.60 -2.00 20.48
C LYS A 746 4.91 -1.01 19.35
N LYS A 747 4.08 -0.99 18.30
CA LYS A 747 4.28 -0.14 17.11
C LYS A 747 4.37 1.36 17.46
N PHE A 748 5.47 1.99 17.08
CA PHE A 748 5.69 3.43 17.32
C PHE A 748 5.02 4.28 16.24
N ILE A 749 4.40 5.40 16.61
CA ILE A 749 3.58 6.21 15.70
C ILE A 749 3.94 7.69 15.80
N ILE A 750 4.46 8.24 14.70
CA ILE A 750 4.61 9.69 14.50
C ILE A 750 3.30 10.20 13.89
N ASN A 751 2.49 10.92 14.67
CA ASN A 751 1.20 11.45 14.25
C ASN A 751 1.32 12.87 13.68
N ASN A 752 0.60 13.14 12.59
CA ASN A 752 0.58 14.41 11.85
C ASN A 752 1.98 15.04 11.66
N PRO A 753 2.93 14.37 10.96
CA PRO A 753 4.29 14.86 10.73
C PRO A 753 4.40 16.10 9.81
N ASP A 754 3.28 16.78 9.55
CA ASP A 754 3.07 17.92 8.64
C ASP A 754 3.60 17.80 7.20
N ILE A 755 3.99 16.60 6.76
CA ILE A 755 4.39 16.34 5.38
C ILE A 755 3.17 16.31 4.45
N TYR A 756 3.27 17.02 3.32
CA TYR A 756 2.46 16.78 2.12
C TYR A 756 3.35 16.28 0.98
N ILE A 757 2.91 15.22 0.30
CA ILE A 757 3.60 14.67 -0.87
C ILE A 757 3.19 15.50 -2.08
N LEU A 758 4.14 16.31 -2.55
CA LEU A 758 3.94 17.25 -3.65
C LEU A 758 3.44 16.56 -4.93
N LYS A 759 2.82 17.33 -5.82
CA LYS A 759 2.39 16.84 -7.14
C LYS A 759 3.59 16.87 -8.11
N PRO A 760 4.01 15.75 -8.72
CA PRO A 760 5.02 15.77 -9.77
C PRO A 760 4.66 16.67 -10.95
N LEU A 761 5.69 17.27 -11.56
CA LEU A 761 5.57 18.08 -12.77
C LEU A 761 5.57 17.22 -14.04
N SER A 762 4.54 17.36 -14.87
CA SER A 762 4.54 16.84 -16.24
C SER A 762 5.58 17.56 -17.12
N SER A 763 6.15 16.86 -18.10
CA SER A 763 7.23 17.33 -18.99
C SER A 763 7.01 18.65 -19.75
N LYS A 764 5.76 19.12 -19.85
CA LYS A 764 5.40 20.45 -20.39
C LYS A 764 5.68 21.64 -19.46
N HIS A 765 5.79 21.41 -18.15
CA HIS A 765 6.05 22.48 -17.18
C HIS A 765 7.56 22.73 -17.08
N LYS A 766 8.02 23.87 -17.57
CA LYS A 766 9.44 24.25 -17.61
C LYS A 766 9.61 25.75 -17.35
N ALA A 767 10.66 26.11 -16.62
CA ALA A 767 11.18 27.47 -16.70
C ALA A 767 12.07 27.62 -17.95
N VAL A 768 12.13 28.83 -18.51
CA VAL A 768 12.93 29.17 -19.71
C VAL A 768 13.83 30.36 -19.36
N ILE A 769 15.09 30.35 -19.79
CA ILE A 769 15.95 31.54 -19.70
C ILE A 769 15.62 32.45 -20.87
N THR A 770 15.23 33.69 -20.59
CA THR A 770 14.88 34.68 -21.63
C THR A 770 16.08 35.53 -22.02
N GLU A 771 16.94 35.87 -21.06
CA GLU A 771 18.12 36.74 -21.21
C GLU A 771 19.21 36.27 -20.24
N LYS A 772 20.48 36.34 -20.63
CA LYS A 772 21.64 36.15 -19.73
C LYS A 772 22.77 37.11 -20.08
N SER A 773 23.57 37.48 -19.09
CA SER A 773 24.81 38.24 -19.27
C SER A 773 26.03 37.32 -19.45
N SER A 774 27.18 37.91 -19.77
CA SER A 774 28.48 37.32 -19.45
C SER A 774 28.70 37.26 -17.93
N PHE A 775 29.63 36.43 -17.48
CA PHE A 775 30.24 36.55 -16.16
C PHE A 775 31.39 37.57 -16.25
N ILE A 776 31.21 38.70 -15.58
CA ILE A 776 32.11 39.85 -15.61
C ILE A 776 32.84 39.91 -14.27
N LYS A 777 34.17 39.80 -14.28
CA LYS A 777 34.99 39.91 -13.07
C LYS A 777 34.75 41.26 -12.36
N THR A 778 34.65 41.25 -11.05
CA THR A 778 34.16 42.33 -10.15
C THR A 778 32.66 42.65 -10.18
N LYS A 779 31.86 42.07 -11.09
CA LYS A 779 30.40 42.31 -11.21
C LYS A 779 29.54 41.05 -11.14
N GLY A 780 30.13 39.86 -11.35
CA GLY A 780 29.41 38.59 -11.40
C GLY A 780 28.60 38.42 -12.69
N ALA A 781 27.43 37.80 -12.61
CA ALA A 781 26.58 37.48 -13.76
C ALA A 781 25.08 37.61 -13.42
N LYS A 782 24.22 37.76 -14.43
CA LYS A 782 22.76 37.82 -14.28
C LYS A 782 22.03 37.01 -15.35
N ALA A 783 20.93 36.37 -14.96
CA ALA A 783 20.03 35.65 -15.87
C ALA A 783 18.57 35.91 -15.52
N ARG A 784 17.73 36.14 -16.54
CA ARG A 784 16.29 36.34 -16.41
C ARG A 784 15.54 35.08 -16.86
N PHE A 785 14.51 34.72 -16.10
CA PHE A 785 13.72 33.52 -16.32
C PHE A 785 12.25 33.86 -16.60
N ASP A 786 11.63 33.15 -17.55
CA ASP A 786 10.18 32.98 -17.58
C ASP A 786 9.83 31.67 -16.83
N THR A 787 8.99 31.81 -15.81
CA THR A 787 8.49 30.70 -14.99
C THR A 787 6.98 30.47 -15.18
N SER A 788 6.35 31.15 -16.14
CA SER A 788 4.89 31.15 -16.38
C SER A 788 4.29 29.77 -16.68
N GLN A 789 5.11 28.82 -17.16
CA GLN A 789 4.69 27.45 -17.46
C GLN A 789 4.82 26.49 -16.25
N LEU A 790 5.29 26.97 -15.10
CA LEU A 790 5.27 26.23 -13.85
C LEU A 790 3.89 26.41 -13.18
N PRO A 791 3.18 25.33 -12.79
CA PRO A 791 1.83 25.39 -12.20
C PRO A 791 1.86 25.78 -10.70
N TYR A 792 2.86 26.57 -10.29
CA TYR A 792 3.08 26.96 -8.91
C TYR A 792 2.14 28.09 -8.51
N THR A 793 1.77 28.15 -7.22
CA THR A 793 1.02 29.29 -6.67
C THR A 793 1.87 30.55 -6.55
N GLY A 794 3.19 30.37 -6.47
CA GLY A 794 4.23 31.39 -6.49
C GLY A 794 5.58 30.68 -6.58
N VAL A 795 6.56 31.32 -7.22
CA VAL A 795 7.89 30.74 -7.42
C VAL A 795 8.84 31.29 -6.35
N ARG A 796 9.58 30.40 -5.70
CA ARG A 796 10.78 30.76 -4.94
C ARG A 796 12.00 30.00 -5.47
N LEU A 797 13.16 30.62 -5.40
CA LEU A 797 14.43 29.93 -5.55
C LEU A 797 14.64 29.05 -4.31
N LYS A 798 14.89 27.76 -4.51
CA LYS A 798 15.14 26.77 -3.45
C LYS A 798 16.64 26.57 -3.20
N ALA A 799 17.43 26.60 -4.27
CA ALA A 799 18.88 26.56 -4.24
C ALA A 799 19.46 26.91 -5.62
N LEU A 800 20.71 27.39 -5.63
CA LEU A 800 21.59 27.47 -6.80
C LEU A 800 22.83 26.61 -6.53
N TYR A 801 23.31 25.90 -7.54
CA TYR A 801 24.56 25.13 -7.48
C TYR A 801 25.49 25.56 -8.61
N LEU A 802 26.79 25.63 -8.31
CA LEU A 802 27.86 25.59 -9.32
C LEU A 802 28.17 24.11 -9.61
N LEU A 803 28.37 23.77 -10.89
CA LEU A 803 28.68 22.42 -11.35
C LEU A 803 30.12 22.37 -11.87
N ASP A 804 31.04 21.71 -11.17
CA ASP A 804 32.41 21.43 -11.64
C ASP A 804 32.66 19.92 -11.72
N LYS A 805 32.81 19.42 -12.95
CA LYS A 805 33.02 17.99 -13.27
C LYS A 805 31.93 17.10 -12.65
N ASP A 806 32.28 16.38 -11.59
CA ASP A 806 31.44 15.41 -10.87
C ASP A 806 30.84 15.98 -9.57
N ASP A 807 31.25 17.19 -9.16
CA ASP A 807 30.82 17.85 -7.91
C ASP A 807 29.76 18.94 -8.14
N GLU A 808 28.76 18.97 -7.25
CA GLU A 808 27.71 20.00 -7.20
C GLU A 808 27.87 20.88 -5.95
N LYS A 809 28.50 22.05 -6.08
CA LYS A 809 28.71 22.99 -4.96
C LYS A 809 27.47 23.87 -4.77
N GLN A 810 26.73 23.68 -3.68
CA GLN A 810 25.62 24.59 -3.34
C GLN A 810 26.15 25.96 -2.96
N LEU A 811 25.49 27.01 -3.47
CA LEU A 811 25.83 28.40 -3.23
C LEU A 811 24.93 29.02 -2.15
N ILE A 812 25.39 30.10 -1.53
CA ILE A 812 24.76 30.78 -0.40
C ILE A 812 23.95 31.99 -0.89
N GLU A 813 22.64 31.99 -0.66
CA GLU A 813 21.78 33.14 -0.95
C GLU A 813 22.14 34.34 -0.05
N GLY A 814 22.14 35.54 -0.63
CA GLY A 814 22.60 36.78 0.01
C GLY A 814 24.10 37.02 -0.06
N ASN A 815 24.93 35.98 -0.24
CA ASN A 815 26.39 36.09 -0.39
C ASN A 815 26.84 35.83 -1.83
N ASP A 816 26.61 34.63 -2.34
CA ASP A 816 27.04 34.18 -3.66
C ASP A 816 26.03 34.56 -4.75
N TYR A 817 24.73 34.67 -4.40
CA TYR A 817 23.67 35.08 -5.32
C TYR A 817 22.47 35.73 -4.60
N THR A 818 21.61 36.40 -5.39
CA THR A 818 20.26 36.85 -5.00
C THR A 818 19.26 36.59 -6.14
N TYR A 819 17.97 36.53 -5.82
CA TYR A 819 16.91 36.34 -6.82
C TYR A 819 15.67 37.20 -6.52
N SER A 820 15.30 38.08 -7.44
CA SER A 820 14.10 38.92 -7.38
C SER A 820 13.59 39.24 -8.79
N ASP A 821 12.29 39.47 -8.94
CA ASP A 821 11.66 39.87 -10.23
C ASP A 821 12.02 38.94 -11.41
N ASN A 822 12.12 37.65 -11.11
CA ASN A 822 12.59 36.56 -11.97
C ASN A 822 14.02 36.71 -12.54
N VAL A 823 14.84 37.59 -11.96
CA VAL A 823 16.27 37.75 -12.27
C VAL A 823 17.11 37.12 -11.17
N LEU A 824 17.94 36.15 -11.54
CA LEU A 824 19.08 35.72 -10.74
C LEU A 824 20.23 36.72 -10.92
N THR A 825 20.83 37.18 -9.83
CA THR A 825 22.15 37.82 -9.82
C THR A 825 23.11 36.91 -9.07
N VAL A 826 24.18 36.46 -9.73
CA VAL A 826 25.32 35.77 -9.11
C VAL A 826 26.41 36.82 -8.89
N ASN A 827 26.94 36.91 -7.68
CA ASN A 827 28.00 37.86 -7.31
C ASN A 827 29.37 37.29 -7.70
N ASP A 828 30.39 38.15 -7.85
CA ASP A 828 31.78 37.68 -8.00
C ASP A 828 32.41 37.40 -6.63
N THR A 829 32.55 36.12 -6.29
CA THR A 829 33.00 35.59 -5.00
C THR A 829 33.98 34.42 -5.19
N GLU A 830 34.66 34.00 -4.12
CA GLU A 830 35.47 32.77 -4.12
C GLU A 830 34.68 31.46 -4.39
N ASN A 831 33.34 31.54 -4.38
CA ASN A 831 32.45 30.40 -4.61
C ASN A 831 31.94 30.29 -6.06
N THR A 832 32.20 31.30 -6.90
CA THR A 832 31.51 31.54 -8.18
C THR A 832 32.51 31.83 -9.29
N MET A 833 32.25 31.35 -10.50
CA MET A 833 33.11 31.56 -11.66
C MET A 833 32.35 31.37 -12.99
N PRO A 834 32.92 31.73 -14.15
CA PRO A 834 32.42 31.27 -15.45
C PRO A 834 32.35 29.74 -15.48
N GLY A 835 31.22 29.17 -15.92
CA GLY A 835 30.96 27.74 -15.79
C GLY A 835 29.48 27.37 -15.88
N LYS A 836 29.16 26.13 -15.50
CA LYS A 836 27.78 25.62 -15.48
C LYS A 836 27.14 25.79 -14.10
N TYR A 837 25.87 26.17 -14.10
CA TYR A 837 25.05 26.37 -12.91
C TYR A 837 23.76 25.56 -13.02
N ARG A 838 23.23 25.14 -11.87
CA ARG A 838 21.90 24.52 -11.74
C ARG A 838 21.04 25.37 -10.82
N ILE A 839 19.98 25.95 -11.37
CA ILE A 839 18.96 26.67 -10.60
C ILE A 839 17.83 25.71 -10.22
N VAL A 840 17.31 25.81 -8.99
CA VAL A 840 16.21 24.97 -8.49
C VAL A 840 15.06 25.84 -8.01
N PHE A 841 13.98 25.90 -8.77
CA PHE A 841 12.73 26.55 -8.37
C PHE A 841 11.84 25.60 -7.57
N SER A 842 11.04 26.13 -6.65
CA SER A 842 9.99 25.38 -5.97
C SER A 842 8.73 26.22 -5.76
N ASP A 843 7.59 25.53 -5.58
CA ASP A 843 6.34 26.16 -5.19
C ASP A 843 6.47 26.74 -3.77
N VAL A 844 5.89 27.91 -3.54
CA VAL A 844 5.72 28.47 -2.18
C VAL A 844 4.69 27.67 -1.38
N ASN A 845 3.73 27.03 -2.06
CA ASN A 845 2.68 26.22 -1.45
C ASN A 845 3.15 24.78 -1.17
N SER A 846 3.70 24.56 0.02
CA SER A 846 4.08 23.23 0.51
C SER A 846 2.89 22.30 0.83
N THR A 847 1.65 22.80 0.89
CA THR A 847 0.50 22.04 1.44
C THR A 847 -0.44 21.48 0.37
N SER A 848 -0.40 22.01 -0.85
CA SER A 848 -1.14 21.47 -2.01
C SER A 848 -0.43 21.62 -3.37
N GLY A 849 0.80 22.15 -3.39
CA GLY A 849 1.56 22.48 -4.59
C GLY A 849 2.32 21.33 -5.27
N TYR A 850 3.34 21.70 -6.04
CA TYR A 850 4.07 20.83 -6.96
C TYR A 850 5.56 20.65 -6.61
N THR A 851 6.17 19.58 -7.14
CA THR A 851 7.61 19.27 -6.99
C THR A 851 8.49 20.36 -7.57
N SER A 852 9.66 20.56 -6.98
CA SER A 852 10.71 21.46 -7.42
C SER A 852 11.15 21.18 -8.86
N TYR A 853 11.38 22.24 -9.63
CA TYR A 853 11.90 22.20 -11.00
C TYR A 853 13.36 22.62 -11.01
N SER A 854 14.23 21.91 -11.74
CA SER A 854 15.64 22.29 -11.89
C SER A 854 16.03 22.47 -13.37
N LEU A 855 16.82 23.51 -13.64
CA LEU A 855 17.35 23.84 -14.96
C LEU A 855 18.86 24.06 -14.87
N ASP A 856 19.59 23.44 -15.80
CA ASP A 856 21.04 23.57 -15.93
C ASP A 856 21.36 24.54 -17.08
N PHE A 857 22.29 25.47 -16.85
CA PHE A 857 22.67 26.52 -17.79
C PHE A 857 24.12 26.98 -17.56
N ASP A 858 24.61 27.89 -18.39
CA ASP A 858 26.01 28.33 -18.42
C ASP A 858 26.16 29.85 -18.35
N PHE A 859 27.22 30.32 -17.68
CA PHE A 859 27.75 31.67 -17.83
C PHE A 859 29.17 31.61 -18.42
N ILE A 860 29.40 32.34 -19.51
CA ILE A 860 30.70 32.47 -20.17
C ILE A 860 31.44 33.72 -19.66
N GLU A 861 32.78 33.71 -19.64
CA GLU A 861 33.58 34.91 -19.34
C GLU A 861 33.43 35.92 -20.49
N GLY A 862 33.24 37.20 -20.15
CA GLY A 862 33.02 38.26 -21.14
C GLY A 862 32.64 39.59 -20.50
N ASN A 863 32.17 40.53 -21.34
CA ASN A 863 31.83 41.90 -20.94
C ASN A 863 30.37 42.29 -21.22
N GLU A 864 29.52 41.37 -21.68
CA GLU A 864 28.12 41.66 -21.99
C GLU A 864 27.29 41.73 -20.70
N GLU A 865 26.76 42.92 -20.38
CA GLU A 865 25.82 43.08 -19.26
C GLU A 865 24.38 42.66 -19.66
N LEU A 866 23.55 42.33 -18.68
CA LEU A 866 22.15 41.98 -18.93
C LEU A 866 21.39 43.21 -19.47
N PRO A 867 20.63 43.10 -20.59
CA PRO A 867 19.89 44.23 -21.15
C PRO A 867 18.91 44.88 -20.17
N GLU A 868 18.70 46.20 -20.32
CA GLU A 868 17.61 46.88 -19.63
C GLU A 868 16.25 46.25 -19.99
N GLN A 869 15.39 46.13 -18.99
CA GLN A 869 14.15 45.39 -19.11
C GLN A 869 13.13 46.11 -20.01
N SER A 870 12.98 45.58 -21.24
CA SER A 870 12.08 46.09 -22.28
C SER A 870 10.59 45.98 -21.92
N VAL A 871 10.19 44.96 -21.16
CA VAL A 871 8.81 44.74 -20.73
C VAL A 871 8.62 45.25 -19.31
N LYS A 872 7.85 46.33 -19.16
CA LYS A 872 7.50 46.92 -17.85
C LYS A 872 6.06 46.62 -17.49
N ILE A 873 5.82 46.45 -16.20
CA ILE A 873 4.49 46.42 -15.59
C ILE A 873 4.27 47.81 -15.00
N ILE A 874 3.25 48.50 -15.49
CA ILE A 874 2.97 49.89 -15.17
C ILE A 874 1.55 49.97 -14.60
N GLU A 875 1.44 50.50 -13.39
CA GLU A 875 0.15 50.72 -12.73
C GLU A 875 -0.32 52.15 -13.03
N SER A 876 -1.59 52.30 -13.38
CA SER A 876 -2.16 53.58 -13.80
C SER A 876 -3.57 53.79 -13.25
N GLU A 877 -3.96 55.05 -13.14
CA GLU A 877 -5.24 55.47 -12.58
C GLU A 877 -5.83 56.62 -13.41
N ALA A 878 -7.14 56.58 -13.70
CA ALA A 878 -7.86 57.65 -14.37
C ALA A 878 -9.27 57.83 -13.76
N ALA A 879 -9.70 59.08 -13.59
CA ALA A 879 -10.99 59.40 -13.00
C ALA A 879 -12.15 59.12 -13.97
N VAL A 880 -13.27 58.61 -13.44
CA VAL A 880 -14.54 58.51 -14.16
C VAL A 880 -15.35 59.78 -13.91
N GLU A 881 -15.29 60.70 -14.86
CA GLU A 881 -16.00 61.97 -14.81
C GLU A 881 -17.51 61.78 -14.52
N GLY A 882 -18.05 62.62 -13.63
CA GLY A 882 -19.44 62.54 -13.18
C GLY A 882 -19.78 61.43 -12.17
N PHE A 883 -18.93 60.41 -11.99
CA PHE A 883 -19.25 59.24 -11.15
C PHE A 883 -18.43 59.08 -9.87
N GLY A 884 -17.41 59.91 -9.62
CA GLY A 884 -16.74 59.99 -8.33
C GLY A 884 -15.89 58.78 -7.92
N TYR A 885 -15.45 57.97 -8.90
CA TYR A 885 -14.50 56.88 -8.69
C TYR A 885 -13.45 56.86 -9.80
N ASN A 886 -12.34 56.16 -9.57
CA ASN A 886 -11.25 56.03 -10.52
C ASN A 886 -11.14 54.59 -11.04
N VAL A 887 -10.86 54.44 -12.33
CA VAL A 887 -10.40 53.18 -12.93
C VAL A 887 -8.93 52.99 -12.58
N ARG A 888 -8.56 51.81 -12.07
CA ARG A 888 -7.19 51.44 -11.73
C ARG A 888 -6.78 50.22 -12.53
N LEU A 889 -5.68 50.32 -13.27
CA LEU A 889 -5.20 49.27 -14.16
C LEU A 889 -3.77 48.86 -13.86
N LYS A 890 -3.45 47.63 -14.25
CA LYS A 890 -2.10 47.07 -14.31
C LYS A 890 -1.82 46.68 -15.76
N VAL A 891 -0.88 47.37 -16.40
CA VAL A 891 -0.59 47.24 -17.84
C VAL A 891 0.79 46.63 -18.02
N THR A 892 0.87 45.51 -18.71
CA THR A 892 2.15 44.91 -19.13
C THR A 892 2.47 45.39 -20.55
N TYR A 893 3.51 46.19 -20.70
CA TYR A 893 3.84 46.90 -21.93
C TYR A 893 5.30 46.65 -22.34
N ASN A 894 5.50 46.22 -23.60
CA ASN A 894 6.83 46.13 -24.21
C ASN A 894 7.20 47.49 -24.80
N GLN A 895 8.11 48.21 -24.15
CA GLN A 895 8.57 49.53 -24.57
C GLN A 895 9.43 49.49 -25.85
N LYS A 896 10.03 48.33 -26.18
CA LYS A 896 10.89 48.16 -27.36
C LYS A 896 10.07 47.90 -28.63
N GLU A 897 8.93 47.21 -28.48
CA GLU A 897 8.04 46.84 -29.60
C GLU A 897 6.86 47.79 -29.77
N ASP A 898 6.58 48.66 -28.77
CA ASP A 898 5.35 49.47 -28.69
C ASP A 898 4.10 48.58 -28.70
N VAL A 899 4.07 47.58 -27.82
CA VAL A 899 2.98 46.58 -27.74
C VAL A 899 2.55 46.34 -26.30
N ILE A 900 1.26 46.54 -26.03
CA ILE A 900 0.59 46.07 -24.82
C ILE A 900 0.41 44.55 -24.89
N LEU A 901 0.99 43.85 -23.91
CA LEU A 901 0.90 42.39 -23.77
C LEU A 901 -0.32 41.97 -22.94
N LYS A 902 -0.72 42.80 -21.95
CA LYS A 902 -1.81 42.54 -21.01
C LYS A 902 -2.33 43.83 -20.37
N VAL A 903 -3.62 43.89 -20.06
CA VAL A 903 -4.25 44.91 -19.20
C VAL A 903 -5.16 44.20 -18.20
N GLU A 904 -5.05 44.56 -16.92
CA GLU A 904 -5.81 43.95 -15.82
C GLU A 904 -6.38 45.02 -14.88
N ASP A 905 -7.44 44.67 -14.13
CA ASP A 905 -7.94 45.49 -13.03
C ASP A 905 -6.92 45.52 -11.87
N ASN A 906 -6.66 46.70 -11.32
CA ASN A 906 -5.82 46.90 -10.14
C ASN A 906 -6.66 47.42 -8.96
N ASN A 907 -7.68 46.64 -8.60
CA ASN A 907 -8.62 46.92 -7.51
C ASN A 907 -9.43 48.21 -7.69
N THR A 908 -10.10 48.35 -8.84
CA THR A 908 -11.02 49.45 -9.18
C THR A 908 -12.26 49.46 -8.26
N ASN A 909 -12.18 50.22 -7.16
CA ASN A 909 -13.33 50.44 -6.28
C ASN A 909 -14.34 51.39 -6.93
N SER A 910 -15.38 50.80 -7.53
CA SER A 910 -16.44 51.51 -8.26
C SER A 910 -17.73 51.72 -7.45
N GLY A 911 -17.80 51.25 -6.20
CA GLY A 911 -18.94 51.46 -5.30
C GLY A 911 -20.30 51.08 -5.92
N SER A 912 -21.27 51.99 -5.84
CA SER A 912 -22.61 51.84 -6.45
C SER A 912 -22.59 51.81 -7.99
N ASN A 913 -21.50 52.24 -8.62
CA ASN A 913 -21.34 52.33 -10.07
C ASN A 913 -20.71 51.04 -10.67
N SER A 914 -20.60 49.97 -9.88
CA SER A 914 -19.98 48.70 -10.25
C SER A 914 -20.54 48.06 -11.53
N MET A 915 -21.83 48.24 -11.83
CA MET A 915 -22.43 47.77 -13.09
C MET A 915 -21.78 48.39 -14.35
N TYR A 916 -21.30 49.64 -14.26
CA TYR A 916 -20.61 50.32 -15.36
C TYR A 916 -19.15 49.85 -15.45
N TRP A 917 -18.49 49.63 -14.29
CA TRP A 917 -17.16 49.02 -14.24
C TRP A 917 -17.13 47.64 -14.88
N VAL A 918 -17.96 46.71 -14.41
CA VAL A 918 -18.02 45.32 -14.92
C VAL A 918 -18.35 45.29 -16.42
N ARG A 919 -19.27 46.15 -16.88
CA ARG A 919 -19.66 46.24 -18.29
C ARG A 919 -18.52 46.78 -19.18
N ALA A 920 -17.80 47.80 -18.72
CA ALA A 920 -16.69 48.39 -19.47
C ALA A 920 -15.44 47.48 -19.46
N SER A 921 -15.09 46.87 -18.32
CA SER A 921 -13.88 46.06 -18.19
C SER A 921 -13.95 44.78 -19.02
N ILE A 922 -15.06 44.03 -18.92
CA ILE A 922 -15.33 42.85 -19.77
C ILE A 922 -15.29 43.20 -21.26
N GLY A 923 -15.82 44.36 -21.64
CA GLY A 923 -15.89 44.79 -23.04
C GLY A 923 -14.61 45.40 -23.63
N MET A 924 -13.56 45.65 -22.83
CA MET A 924 -12.40 46.43 -23.28
C MET A 924 -11.01 45.89 -22.89
N LEU A 925 -10.78 45.39 -21.66
CA LEU A 925 -9.39 45.18 -21.18
C LEU A 925 -8.60 44.20 -22.07
N SER A 926 -9.26 43.15 -22.56
CA SER A 926 -8.67 42.17 -23.49
C SER A 926 -8.37 42.73 -24.89
N LYS A 927 -9.10 43.75 -25.35
CA LYS A 927 -8.94 44.35 -26.69
C LYS A 927 -7.65 45.18 -26.85
N TYR A 928 -7.01 45.56 -25.75
CA TYR A 928 -5.72 46.26 -25.77
C TYR A 928 -4.53 45.35 -26.04
N LYS A 929 -4.67 44.02 -25.93
CA LYS A 929 -3.58 43.11 -26.25
C LYS A 929 -3.21 43.22 -27.74
N GLY A 930 -1.92 43.43 -28.02
CA GLY A 930 -1.42 43.64 -29.39
C GLY A 930 -1.63 45.07 -29.92
N LYS A 931 -1.94 46.04 -29.06
CA LYS A 931 -2.08 47.47 -29.43
C LYS A 931 -0.86 48.27 -28.97
N GLY A 932 -0.43 49.22 -29.80
CA GLY A 932 0.57 50.21 -29.41
C GLY A 932 -0.04 51.51 -28.88
N LYS A 933 0.81 52.45 -28.45
CA LYS A 933 0.40 53.75 -27.89
C LYS A 933 -0.47 54.60 -28.85
N ASN A 934 -0.37 54.34 -30.16
CA ASN A 934 -1.15 55.01 -31.21
C ASN A 934 -2.51 54.32 -31.53
N ASP A 935 -2.84 53.20 -30.87
CA ASP A 935 -4.07 52.44 -31.11
C ASP A 935 -5.10 52.52 -29.98
N ILE A 936 -4.78 53.18 -28.86
CA ILE A 936 -5.57 53.13 -27.60
C ILE A 936 -7.02 53.61 -27.80
N TYR A 937 -7.21 54.63 -28.64
CA TYR A 937 -8.53 55.19 -28.97
C TYR A 937 -9.29 54.38 -30.04
N LYS A 938 -8.62 53.44 -30.74
CA LYS A 938 -9.24 52.50 -31.69
C LYS A 938 -9.91 51.29 -31.00
N VAL A 939 -9.96 51.28 -29.66
CA VAL A 939 -10.71 50.30 -28.87
C VAL A 939 -12.05 50.92 -28.49
N ASP A 940 -13.14 50.42 -29.07
CA ASP A 940 -14.50 50.99 -28.94
C ASP A 940 -14.96 51.13 -27.50
N VAL A 941 -15.67 52.23 -27.21
CA VAL A 941 -16.38 52.41 -25.95
C VAL A 941 -17.56 51.44 -25.83
N VAL A 942 -17.84 50.98 -24.62
CA VAL A 942 -18.94 50.02 -24.39
C VAL A 942 -20.24 50.79 -24.20
N SER A 943 -21.18 50.61 -25.13
CA SER A 943 -22.52 51.22 -25.06
C SER A 943 -23.20 50.88 -23.73
N GLY A 944 -23.64 51.92 -23.00
CA GLY A 944 -24.18 51.82 -21.64
C GLY A 944 -23.13 51.85 -20.52
N ALA A 945 -21.85 52.12 -20.82
CA ALA A 945 -20.79 52.36 -19.83
C ALA A 945 -19.75 53.42 -20.31
N THR A 946 -20.17 54.33 -21.19
CA THR A 946 -19.31 55.20 -22.01
C THR A 946 -18.25 55.98 -21.21
N LEU A 947 -18.61 56.62 -20.09
CA LEU A 947 -17.66 57.41 -19.29
C LEU A 947 -16.60 56.53 -18.61
N THR A 948 -16.98 55.34 -18.13
CA THR A 948 -16.03 54.34 -17.64
C THR A 948 -15.13 53.83 -18.77
N SER A 949 -15.65 53.67 -19.99
CA SER A 949 -14.86 53.32 -21.17
C SER A 949 -13.85 54.41 -21.58
N LYS A 950 -14.22 55.70 -21.48
CA LYS A 950 -13.27 56.82 -21.68
C LYS A 950 -12.16 56.78 -20.61
N ALA A 951 -12.50 56.52 -19.35
CA ALA A 951 -11.50 56.36 -18.28
C ALA A 951 -10.58 55.13 -18.46
N ILE A 952 -11.08 54.00 -18.98
CA ILE A 952 -10.23 52.85 -19.35
C ILE A 952 -9.22 53.23 -20.44
N ARG A 953 -9.67 53.90 -21.51
CA ARG A 953 -8.76 54.42 -22.57
C ARG A 953 -7.66 55.29 -21.98
N GLU A 954 -8.04 56.24 -21.12
CA GLU A 954 -7.10 57.19 -20.52
C GLU A 954 -6.11 56.52 -19.55
N ALA A 955 -6.57 55.59 -18.70
CA ALA A 955 -5.69 54.82 -17.82
C ALA A 955 -4.67 53.98 -18.62
N VAL A 956 -5.09 53.35 -19.72
CA VAL A 956 -4.15 52.63 -20.61
C VAL A 956 -3.19 53.61 -21.31
N ARG A 957 -3.67 54.76 -21.82
CA ARG A 957 -2.82 55.79 -22.44
C ARG A 957 -1.73 56.29 -21.47
N ILE A 958 -2.11 56.57 -20.22
CA ILE A 958 -1.20 56.99 -19.15
C ILE A 958 -0.10 55.93 -18.94
N ALA A 959 -0.46 54.64 -18.92
CA ALA A 959 0.51 53.57 -18.69
C ALA A 959 1.54 53.42 -19.84
N VAL A 960 1.13 53.62 -21.10
CA VAL A 960 2.03 53.45 -22.27
C VAL A 960 2.71 54.74 -22.74
N GLY A 961 2.33 55.89 -22.17
CA GLY A 961 2.88 57.20 -22.55
C GLY A 961 2.37 57.71 -23.91
N GLY A 962 1.14 57.37 -24.30
CA GLY A 962 0.54 57.83 -25.56
C GLY A 962 0.12 59.31 -25.51
N GLU A 963 0.12 59.98 -26.67
CA GLU A 963 -0.40 61.35 -26.81
C GLU A 963 -1.94 61.39 -26.70
N LYS A 964 -2.48 62.56 -26.35
CA LYS A 964 -3.93 62.74 -26.14
C LYS A 964 -4.59 63.13 -27.48
N GLY A 965 -5.27 62.16 -28.09
CA GLY A 965 -6.00 62.39 -29.34
C GLY A 965 -7.26 63.25 -29.15
N GLU A 966 -7.66 63.97 -30.20
CA GLU A 966 -8.95 64.66 -30.26
C GLU A 966 -10.10 63.64 -30.43
N GLU A 967 -11.27 63.96 -29.86
CA GLU A 967 -12.42 63.05 -29.90
C GLU A 967 -13.31 63.33 -31.12
N ASP A 968 -13.24 62.45 -32.13
CA ASP A 968 -14.22 62.39 -33.23
C ASP A 968 -15.58 61.87 -32.69
N ASP A 969 -16.38 62.77 -32.13
CA ASP A 969 -17.68 62.48 -31.49
C ASP A 969 -18.81 62.17 -32.50
N ASN A 970 -18.47 61.79 -33.74
CA ASN A 970 -19.36 61.68 -34.91
C ASN A 970 -19.40 60.27 -35.56
N ASP A 971 -19.63 59.21 -34.79
CA ASP A 971 -20.23 57.97 -35.35
C ASP A 971 -21.54 57.60 -34.67
N HIS A 972 -22.64 58.04 -35.30
CA HIS A 972 -23.99 57.59 -34.99
C HIS A 972 -24.24 56.16 -35.47
N GLY A 973 -23.60 55.20 -34.81
CA GLY A 973 -24.06 53.81 -34.74
C GLY A 973 -24.28 53.13 -36.08
N LYS A 974 -23.42 53.38 -37.08
CA LYS A 974 -23.37 52.50 -38.24
C LYS A 974 -22.87 51.14 -37.78
N ASN A 975 -23.66 50.09 -38.02
CA ASN A 975 -23.07 48.78 -38.22
C ASN A 975 -22.03 48.92 -39.34
N PRO A 976 -20.80 48.43 -39.18
CA PRO A 976 -19.94 48.11 -40.31
C PRO A 976 -20.63 47.01 -41.10
N GLY A 977 -21.40 47.41 -42.11
CA GLY A 977 -21.78 46.55 -43.19
C GLY A 977 -20.53 46.24 -44.01
N GLU A 978 -19.76 45.26 -43.57
CA GLU A 978 -19.13 44.37 -44.53
C GLU A 978 -20.29 43.80 -45.35
N GLU A 979 -20.37 44.15 -46.64
CA GLU A 979 -21.27 43.47 -47.57
C GLU A 979 -20.73 42.05 -47.77
N GLU A 980 -21.01 41.16 -46.80
CA GLU A 980 -20.64 39.75 -46.88
C GLU A 980 -21.31 39.15 -48.13
N ASP A 981 -20.47 38.68 -49.05
CA ASP A 981 -20.87 38.19 -50.38
C ASP A 981 -22.00 37.15 -50.28
N PRO A 982 -23.20 37.42 -50.83
CA PRO A 982 -24.32 36.49 -50.79
C PRO A 982 -24.02 35.11 -51.41
N SER A 983 -23.02 35.00 -52.30
CA SER A 983 -22.57 33.71 -52.85
C SER A 983 -22.00 32.77 -51.77
N LYS A 984 -21.55 33.33 -50.63
CA LYS A 984 -20.96 32.63 -49.48
C LYS A 984 -21.94 32.37 -48.34
N HIS A 985 -23.21 32.71 -48.50
CA HIS A 985 -24.25 32.39 -47.52
C HIS A 985 -24.80 30.98 -47.79
N ARG A 986 -24.79 30.12 -46.77
CA ARG A 986 -25.46 28.81 -46.82
C ARG A 986 -26.47 28.70 -45.70
N ILE A 987 -27.45 27.83 -45.92
CA ILE A 987 -28.54 27.56 -44.99
C ILE A 987 -28.37 26.12 -44.51
N ILE A 988 -28.41 25.93 -43.18
CA ILE A 988 -28.51 24.62 -42.56
C ILE A 988 -29.67 24.61 -41.55
N GLU A 989 -30.24 23.44 -41.32
CA GLU A 989 -31.34 23.22 -40.38
C GLU A 989 -30.79 22.47 -39.16
N GLY A 990 -31.32 22.75 -37.97
CA GLY A 990 -30.92 22.14 -36.72
C GLY A 990 -32.11 21.85 -35.84
N GLU A 991 -32.05 20.76 -35.07
CA GLU A 991 -33.10 20.42 -34.12
C GLU A 991 -32.56 19.89 -32.78
N SER A 992 -33.35 20.07 -31.71
CA SER A 992 -32.98 19.63 -30.36
C SER A 992 -34.21 19.42 -29.48
N VAL A 993 -34.17 18.40 -28.62
CA VAL A 993 -35.31 17.99 -27.79
C VAL A 993 -35.32 18.71 -26.44
N VAL A 994 -36.43 19.32 -26.08
CA VAL A 994 -36.65 19.92 -24.76
C VAL A 994 -37.08 18.83 -23.78
N ASN A 995 -36.11 18.05 -23.29
CA ASN A 995 -36.32 16.80 -22.56
C ASN A 995 -37.33 16.84 -21.39
N GLN A 996 -37.52 18.00 -20.73
CA GLN A 996 -38.50 18.14 -19.63
C GLN A 996 -39.95 18.34 -20.12
N TRP A 997 -40.15 18.72 -21.38
CA TRP A 997 -41.47 19.05 -21.97
C TRP A 997 -41.77 18.29 -23.28
N ALA A 998 -40.92 17.34 -23.66
CA ALA A 998 -41.13 16.34 -24.72
C ALA A 998 -41.53 16.91 -26.11
N TYR A 999 -41.00 18.08 -26.47
CA TYR A 999 -41.14 18.66 -27.81
C TYR A 999 -39.78 19.01 -28.42
N THR A 1000 -39.70 19.08 -29.75
CA THR A 1000 -38.45 19.30 -30.49
C THR A 1000 -38.42 20.70 -31.09
N VAL A 1001 -37.46 21.52 -30.65
CA VAL A 1001 -37.13 22.79 -31.30
C VAL A 1001 -36.52 22.52 -32.67
N LYS A 1002 -37.00 23.20 -33.71
CA LYS A 1002 -36.45 23.16 -35.08
C LYS A 1002 -36.12 24.58 -35.52
N ILE A 1003 -34.90 24.79 -36.02
CA ILE A 1003 -34.41 26.09 -36.49
C ILE A 1003 -33.72 26.00 -37.84
N LYS A 1004 -33.66 27.14 -38.53
CA LYS A 1004 -33.00 27.34 -39.81
C LYS A 1004 -31.97 28.47 -39.66
N ILE A 1005 -30.73 28.20 -40.04
CA ILE A 1005 -29.59 29.10 -39.81
C ILE A 1005 -28.97 29.48 -41.14
N THR A 1006 -28.93 30.77 -41.44
CA THR A 1006 -28.08 31.33 -42.50
C THR A 1006 -26.74 31.70 -41.90
N TYR A 1007 -25.65 31.18 -42.46
CA TYR A 1007 -24.28 31.39 -42.00
C TYR A 1007 -23.31 31.67 -43.15
N ASN A 1008 -22.18 32.29 -42.82
CA ASN A 1008 -21.08 32.58 -43.75
C ASN A 1008 -20.11 31.40 -43.82
N VAL A 1009 -19.89 30.83 -45.01
CA VAL A 1009 -19.10 29.58 -45.17
C VAL A 1009 -17.61 29.71 -44.85
N ASP A 1010 -17.02 30.89 -44.99
CA ASP A 1010 -15.59 31.09 -44.72
C ASP A 1010 -15.32 31.25 -43.22
N THR A 1011 -16.26 31.87 -42.49
CA THR A 1011 -16.02 32.34 -41.11
C THR A 1011 -16.76 31.54 -40.05
N GLY A 1012 -17.83 30.81 -40.40
CA GLY A 1012 -18.71 30.15 -39.42
C GLY A 1012 -19.51 31.10 -38.54
N LYS A 1013 -19.61 32.39 -38.90
CA LYS A 1013 -20.52 33.36 -38.26
C LYS A 1013 -21.97 33.02 -38.65
N ILE A 1014 -22.87 33.04 -37.68
CA ILE A 1014 -24.32 33.09 -37.88
C ILE A 1014 -24.70 34.47 -38.39
N ILE A 1015 -25.40 34.54 -39.52
CA ILE A 1015 -25.97 35.78 -40.05
C ILE A 1015 -27.41 35.94 -39.55
N LYS A 1016 -28.19 34.84 -39.56
CA LYS A 1016 -29.62 34.83 -39.20
C LYS A 1016 -30.01 33.46 -38.64
N ILE A 1017 -30.92 33.42 -37.66
CA ILE A 1017 -31.64 32.22 -37.23
C ILE A 1017 -33.14 32.47 -37.34
N GLU A 1018 -33.88 31.45 -37.80
CA GLU A 1018 -35.34 31.45 -37.92
C GLU A 1018 -35.93 30.15 -37.35
N ASP A 1019 -37.21 30.19 -36.98
CA ASP A 1019 -37.98 29.01 -36.55
C ASP A 1019 -38.33 28.16 -37.79
N ASN A 1020 -38.08 26.86 -37.73
CA ASN A 1020 -38.22 25.93 -38.85
C ASN A 1020 -39.33 24.91 -38.60
N GLY A 1021 -40.49 25.40 -38.15
CA GLY A 1021 -41.66 24.57 -37.88
C GLY A 1021 -41.59 23.83 -36.53
N THR A 1022 -41.16 24.51 -35.47
CA THR A 1022 -41.22 23.97 -34.11
C THR A 1022 -42.66 23.76 -33.66
N ASP A 1023 -43.13 22.52 -33.63
CA ASP A 1023 -44.32 22.15 -32.85
C ASP A 1023 -43.94 22.04 -31.37
N THR A 1024 -44.78 22.61 -30.51
CA THR A 1024 -44.61 22.59 -29.05
C THR A 1024 -45.63 21.69 -28.34
N GLY A 1025 -46.58 21.11 -29.10
CA GLY A 1025 -47.63 20.19 -28.65
C GLY A 1025 -48.72 20.84 -27.80
N LEU A 1026 -48.35 21.38 -26.64
CA LEU A 1026 -49.26 22.01 -25.70
C LEU A 1026 -49.20 23.54 -25.81
N PRO A 1027 -50.34 24.27 -25.79
CA PRO A 1027 -50.34 25.74 -25.80
C PRO A 1027 -49.51 26.38 -24.67
N ALA A 1028 -49.40 25.69 -23.53
CA ALA A 1028 -48.58 26.11 -22.39
C ALA A 1028 -47.06 26.08 -22.67
N ASN A 1029 -46.59 25.31 -23.65
CA ASN A 1029 -45.19 25.28 -24.09
C ASN A 1029 -44.89 26.41 -25.08
N ALA A 1030 -45.87 26.75 -25.94
CA ALA A 1030 -45.73 27.77 -26.98
C ALA A 1030 -45.32 29.15 -26.43
N GLN A 1031 -45.80 29.53 -25.24
CA GLN A 1031 -45.39 30.80 -24.59
C GLN A 1031 -43.89 30.84 -24.27
N PHE A 1032 -43.31 29.77 -23.75
CA PHE A 1032 -41.90 29.68 -23.39
C PHE A 1032 -41.03 29.59 -24.65
N TYR A 1033 -41.45 28.80 -25.64
CA TYR A 1033 -40.74 28.76 -26.91
C TYR A 1033 -40.74 30.13 -27.61
N ASN A 1034 -41.87 30.83 -27.69
CA ASN A 1034 -41.94 32.15 -28.30
C ASN A 1034 -41.12 33.21 -27.54
N GLN A 1035 -41.02 33.13 -26.21
CA GLN A 1035 -40.06 33.95 -25.45
C GLN A 1035 -38.60 33.62 -25.83
N SER A 1036 -38.26 32.33 -25.95
CA SER A 1036 -36.91 31.90 -26.32
C SER A 1036 -36.46 32.30 -27.73
N LYS A 1037 -37.37 32.67 -28.65
CA LYS A 1037 -37.03 33.21 -29.98
C LYS A 1037 -36.18 34.49 -29.93
N ALA A 1038 -36.14 35.20 -28.80
CA ALA A 1038 -35.16 36.28 -28.60
C ALA A 1038 -33.70 35.81 -28.71
N MET A 1039 -33.41 34.52 -28.52
CA MET A 1039 -32.10 33.92 -28.79
C MET A 1039 -31.67 34.09 -30.25
N PHE A 1040 -32.58 34.09 -31.23
CA PHE A 1040 -32.23 34.23 -32.65
C PHE A 1040 -31.47 35.54 -32.91
N LYS A 1041 -31.83 36.63 -32.23
CA LYS A 1041 -31.12 37.92 -32.31
C LYS A 1041 -29.85 37.96 -31.44
N ARG A 1042 -29.78 37.18 -30.35
CA ARG A 1042 -28.58 37.09 -29.50
C ARG A 1042 -27.46 36.24 -30.09
N LEU A 1043 -27.81 35.26 -30.92
CA LEU A 1043 -26.87 34.35 -31.61
C LEU A 1043 -26.43 34.87 -32.99
N ALA A 1044 -27.11 35.90 -33.53
CA ALA A 1044 -26.64 36.58 -34.74
C ALA A 1044 -25.26 37.23 -34.51
N GLY A 1045 -24.37 37.11 -35.51
CA GLY A 1045 -22.97 37.52 -35.44
C GLY A 1045 -22.03 36.55 -34.70
N LYS A 1046 -22.56 35.50 -34.04
CA LYS A 1046 -21.76 34.54 -33.25
C LYS A 1046 -21.26 33.35 -34.05
N LYS A 1047 -20.11 32.82 -33.65
CA LYS A 1047 -19.59 31.52 -34.09
C LYS A 1047 -20.00 30.39 -33.15
N ARG A 1048 -19.87 29.13 -33.61
CA ARG A 1048 -20.18 27.90 -32.85
C ARG A 1048 -19.57 27.88 -31.43
N SER A 1049 -18.32 28.30 -31.29
CA SER A 1049 -17.60 28.34 -30.01
C SER A 1049 -18.11 29.38 -29.01
N GLU A 1050 -18.89 30.37 -29.45
CA GLU A 1050 -19.41 31.44 -28.60
C GLU A 1050 -20.82 31.16 -28.06
N LEU A 1051 -21.56 30.20 -28.63
CA LEU A 1051 -23.00 30.04 -28.40
C LEU A 1051 -23.33 29.78 -26.92
N PHE A 1052 -22.48 29.03 -26.20
CA PHE A 1052 -22.66 28.72 -24.77
C PHE A 1052 -22.23 29.84 -23.82
N SER A 1053 -21.63 30.92 -24.33
CA SER A 1053 -21.43 32.17 -23.57
C SER A 1053 -22.60 33.15 -23.70
N VAL A 1054 -23.63 32.81 -24.49
CA VAL A 1054 -24.84 33.61 -24.65
C VAL A 1054 -25.91 33.16 -23.64
N ASP A 1055 -26.22 34.06 -22.71
CA ASP A 1055 -27.26 33.88 -21.69
C ASP A 1055 -28.59 33.43 -22.27
N SER A 1056 -29.28 32.55 -21.54
CA SER A 1056 -30.65 32.14 -21.87
C SER A 1056 -31.65 33.28 -21.70
N VAL A 1057 -32.85 33.14 -22.27
CA VAL A 1057 -33.95 34.08 -22.00
C VAL A 1057 -34.56 33.74 -20.65
N SER A 1058 -34.54 34.70 -19.72
CA SER A 1058 -35.16 34.56 -18.39
C SER A 1058 -36.65 34.20 -18.53
N GLY A 1059 -37.08 33.14 -17.84
CA GLY A 1059 -38.42 32.55 -17.98
C GLY A 1059 -38.55 31.45 -19.04
N ALA A 1060 -37.59 31.34 -19.97
CA ALA A 1060 -37.62 30.40 -21.09
C ALA A 1060 -36.30 29.63 -21.29
N THR A 1061 -35.64 29.28 -20.18
CA THR A 1061 -34.28 28.71 -20.15
C THR A 1061 -34.15 27.44 -20.99
N LEU A 1062 -34.93 26.39 -20.71
CA LEU A 1062 -34.81 25.09 -21.41
C LEU A 1062 -35.03 25.20 -22.93
N SER A 1063 -35.98 26.04 -23.36
CA SER A 1063 -36.25 26.32 -24.76
C SER A 1063 -35.10 27.13 -25.42
N SER A 1064 -34.50 28.07 -24.67
CA SER A 1064 -33.32 28.82 -25.11
C SER A 1064 -32.09 27.93 -25.26
N ASP A 1065 -31.92 26.98 -24.34
CA ASP A 1065 -30.81 26.03 -24.35
C ASP A 1065 -30.94 25.04 -25.51
N ALA A 1066 -32.16 24.57 -25.82
CA ALA A 1066 -32.43 23.75 -27.00
C ALA A 1066 -32.20 24.50 -28.33
N ILE A 1067 -32.59 25.78 -28.45
CA ILE A 1067 -32.21 26.62 -29.61
C ILE A 1067 -30.68 26.67 -29.77
N ARG A 1068 -29.96 26.84 -28.65
CA ARG A 1068 -28.49 26.92 -28.67
C ARG A 1068 -27.84 25.60 -29.05
N ILE A 1069 -28.32 24.48 -28.53
CA ILE A 1069 -27.85 23.12 -28.87
C ILE A 1069 -28.11 22.84 -30.36
N ALA A 1070 -29.33 23.07 -30.83
CA ALA A 1070 -29.69 22.92 -32.25
C ALA A 1070 -28.78 23.76 -33.17
N ALA A 1071 -28.37 24.96 -32.75
CA ALA A 1071 -27.44 25.81 -33.50
C ALA A 1071 -25.98 25.34 -33.42
N TYR A 1072 -25.57 24.79 -32.28
CA TYR A 1072 -24.23 24.25 -32.07
C TYR A 1072 -24.00 22.94 -32.85
N ASP A 1073 -25.02 22.10 -32.94
CA ASP A 1073 -25.01 20.87 -33.73
C ASP A 1073 -25.13 21.17 -35.23
N ALA A 1074 -26.04 22.06 -35.65
CA ALA A 1074 -26.14 22.46 -37.04
C ALA A 1074 -24.85 23.10 -37.58
N LEU A 1075 -24.15 23.93 -36.79
CA LEU A 1075 -22.84 24.47 -37.22
C LEU A 1075 -21.71 23.43 -37.21
N ARG A 1076 -21.79 22.39 -36.37
CA ARG A 1076 -20.87 21.24 -36.46
C ARG A 1076 -21.06 20.53 -37.79
N ASP A 1077 -22.32 20.27 -38.14
CA ASP A 1077 -22.68 19.47 -39.31
C ASP A 1077 -22.49 20.28 -40.61
N ALA A 1078 -22.43 21.61 -40.52
CA ALA A 1078 -21.92 22.51 -41.55
C ALA A 1078 -20.37 22.55 -41.68
N GLY A 1079 -19.63 21.84 -40.82
CA GLY A 1079 -18.18 21.69 -40.87
C GLY A 1079 -17.36 22.57 -39.92
N PHE A 1080 -17.99 23.39 -39.06
CA PHE A 1080 -17.27 24.22 -38.09
C PHE A 1080 -17.14 23.48 -36.75
N ASN A 1081 -15.92 23.18 -36.33
CA ASN A 1081 -15.63 22.62 -35.00
C ASN A 1081 -15.33 23.72 -33.98
#